data_AF-A0A3D1IS15-F1
#
_entry.id   AF-A0A3D1IS15-F1
#
_cell.length_a   1.000
_cell.length_b   1.000
_cell.length_c   1.000
_cell.angle_alpha   90.00
_cell.angle_beta   90.00
_cell.angle_gamma   90.00
#
_symmetry.space_group_name_H-M   'P 1'
#
loop_
_entity.id
_entity.type
_entity.pdbx_description
1 polymer ?
#
loop_
_entity_poly.entity_id
_entity_poly.type
_entity_poly.pdbx_seq_one_letter_code
_entity_poly.pdbx_strand_id
1 'polypeptide(L)'
;SEDIAKRSKELFSQVGRANFKSVDDFVANLGGLRRMRGEIITLKDEVRFIDAAAMEALEAQVKEQVDVLSQKCVEFLLQPESLDPYRERAEEQRGRVDGVTKVAEGKELEEEITTAGSDLEMLIDIVRSLSIDDTTEQTRIVEGITAIYQVVNQVKEALKNKMRSLMTAEGAAQFNAQILLLSQTATNYLDMSDSPEKCDEYFNNILNQLEDLGGDFADFPEYIEQLDQKRSELETAFEQKRLQLEEARNRKATALVSSAERMLKSIEHKLGTFEDVNDINGYMAGDRMIDSIRERVEELQVLDKAGEAEGIQSQLKSIHEEAVRQLKDKQELYVDGQNVIQFGKHKFAVNAQPLDLTMVRRGNDQNLHLTGTQYFDEVTDEAFLATREVWDQTVVSEDNEVYRAEYLAYLLWQKLEQQGIDRMTEVAEMSAEERLKVVQDFMGDRYSEAYTKGIHDQDAEKILAALLSTQSALQLARYYPRARACAAVFWNKFCDPDAAKMMLARLEGFATRNEIFPGDPTQADYVAELRAMVAAFIEETGLFPPEDADPAGEYLFYEHTNGRDWVVSQEADSLLTEFERHLVKKGRESDFTKAQKPLQKDPHSHYQLIRDWVRGFLLDRNGANKYLEEVAGLVFCGHLHKQAVVKAATGQVLEGIQGAHDAVEEGGNYPFDYLAFQEKLGRFARESVPRFEAYQELKQALIESEKEALRLHEFEPRVLSSFVRNQLVDEVYLPIVGDNLAKQIGAAGDAKRTDLMGLLLLISPPGYGKTTLMEYLANRMGLIFMKINGPALGHEVTSLDPEEAPNAGAREEVKKLNLALEMGDNVMIYVDDIQHCNPEFLQKFISLCDAQRKIEGVWRGQPKTYDMRGRRVVVVMAGNPYTESGEKFRVPDMLTNRADTYNLGDDMKGREAAFSGSYIENAITSNPALQSLGKAAQKDIQAFIR
;
A
#
# COMPACT_ATOMS: atom_id res chain seq x y z
N SER A 1 34.27 58.50 -52.58
CA SER A 1 35.29 58.88 -53.59
C SER A 1 36.47 59.64 -53.03
N GLU A 2 36.28 60.72 -52.27
CA GLU A 2 37.41 61.58 -51.85
C GLU A 2 38.43 60.84 -50.95
N ASP A 3 37.96 60.00 -50.02
CA ASP A 3 38.84 59.28 -49.10
C ASP A 3 39.73 58.25 -49.81
N ILE A 4 39.17 57.41 -50.68
CA ILE A 4 39.97 56.45 -51.44
C ILE A 4 40.92 57.14 -52.43
N ALA A 5 40.51 58.26 -53.05
CA ALA A 5 41.39 59.03 -53.90
C ALA A 5 42.61 59.60 -53.14
N LYS A 6 42.42 59.98 -51.87
CA LYS A 6 43.51 60.43 -50.99
C LYS A 6 44.44 59.27 -50.62
N ARG A 7 43.88 58.13 -50.18
CA ARG A 7 44.65 56.91 -49.87
C ARG A 7 45.45 56.42 -51.09
N SER A 8 44.88 56.47 -52.30
CA SER A 8 45.59 56.10 -53.53
C SER A 8 46.76 57.02 -53.84
N LYS A 9 46.60 58.34 -53.69
CA LYS A 9 47.72 59.27 -53.87
C LYS A 9 48.83 59.06 -52.84
N GLU A 10 48.48 58.77 -51.59
CA GLU A 10 49.45 58.45 -50.53
C GLU A 10 50.22 57.18 -50.87
N LEU A 11 49.54 56.11 -51.28
CA LEU A 11 50.18 54.85 -51.67
C LEU A 11 51.06 55.01 -52.92
N PHE A 12 50.62 55.75 -53.94
CA PHE A 12 51.46 56.02 -55.12
C PHE A 12 52.70 56.83 -54.75
N SER A 13 52.59 57.81 -53.84
CA SER A 13 53.76 58.55 -53.35
C SER A 13 54.68 57.68 -52.51
N GLN A 14 54.15 56.70 -51.77
CA GLN A 14 54.95 55.76 -51.00
C GLN A 14 55.74 54.84 -51.94
N VAL A 15 55.06 54.24 -52.92
CA VAL A 15 55.68 53.38 -53.95
C VAL A 15 56.76 54.14 -54.73
N GLY A 16 56.51 55.40 -55.10
CA GLY A 16 57.50 56.23 -55.80
C GLY A 16 58.70 56.65 -54.95
N ARG A 17 58.60 56.66 -53.61
CA ARG A 17 59.68 57.04 -52.68
C ARG A 17 60.39 55.86 -52.01
N ALA A 18 59.88 54.65 -52.17
CA ALA A 18 60.44 53.46 -51.53
C ALA A 18 61.79 53.07 -52.16
N ASN A 19 62.80 52.91 -51.30
CA ASN A 19 64.12 52.35 -51.66
C ASN A 19 64.02 50.83 -51.53
N PHE A 20 63.43 50.13 -52.51
CA PHE A 20 63.20 48.69 -52.48
C PHE A 20 64.52 47.90 -52.30
N LYS A 21 64.85 47.53 -51.05
CA LYS A 21 66.12 46.89 -50.65
C LYS A 21 65.94 45.43 -50.22
N SER A 22 64.72 45.01 -49.91
CA SER A 22 64.38 43.65 -49.54
C SER A 22 63.21 43.12 -50.39
N VAL A 23 63.07 41.80 -50.49
CA VAL A 23 61.92 41.18 -51.15
C VAL A 23 60.61 41.59 -50.48
N ASP A 24 60.60 41.69 -49.15
CA ASP A 24 59.42 42.07 -48.37
C ASP A 24 58.91 43.48 -48.72
N ASP A 25 59.80 44.41 -49.06
CA ASP A 25 59.41 45.74 -49.54
C ASP A 25 58.63 45.65 -50.86
N PHE A 26 59.03 44.75 -51.78
CA PHE A 26 58.31 44.54 -53.02
C PHE A 26 56.97 43.85 -52.77
N VAL A 27 56.93 42.81 -51.93
CA VAL A 27 55.70 42.06 -51.61
C VAL A 27 54.68 42.96 -50.93
N ALA A 28 55.08 43.76 -49.94
CA ALA A 28 54.19 44.67 -49.23
C ALA A 28 53.58 45.74 -50.15
N ASN A 29 54.39 46.36 -51.02
CA ASN A 29 53.92 47.43 -51.90
C ASN A 29 53.10 46.89 -53.09
N LEU A 30 53.48 45.77 -53.72
CA LEU A 30 52.69 45.12 -54.77
C LEU A 30 51.36 44.58 -54.20
N GLY A 31 51.40 43.96 -53.02
CA GLY A 31 50.20 43.52 -52.29
C GLY A 31 49.28 44.69 -51.94
N GLY A 32 49.83 45.82 -51.49
CA GLY A 32 49.11 47.05 -51.22
C GLY A 32 48.41 47.63 -52.46
N LEU A 33 49.11 47.74 -53.59
CA LEU A 33 48.55 48.20 -54.86
C LEU A 33 47.44 47.25 -55.35
N ARG A 34 47.63 45.93 -55.23
CA ARG A 34 46.62 44.93 -55.62
C ARG A 34 45.35 45.02 -54.78
N ARG A 35 45.47 45.16 -53.46
CA ARG A 35 44.32 45.38 -52.56
C ARG A 35 43.58 46.68 -52.89
N MET A 36 44.32 47.76 -53.10
CA MET A 36 43.73 49.05 -53.45
C MET A 36 42.99 49.01 -54.78
N ARG A 37 43.53 48.31 -55.78
CA ARG A 37 42.82 48.08 -57.04
C ARG A 37 41.51 47.32 -56.82
N GLY A 38 41.53 46.30 -55.97
CA GLY A 38 40.33 45.57 -55.56
C GLY A 38 39.29 46.48 -54.89
N GLU A 39 39.69 47.29 -53.90
CA GLU A 39 38.81 48.26 -53.24
C GLU A 39 38.18 49.25 -54.24
N ILE A 40 38.95 49.76 -55.21
CA ILE A 40 38.45 50.68 -56.24
C ILE A 40 37.40 49.99 -57.12
N ILE A 41 37.63 48.74 -57.53
CA ILE A 41 36.69 47.97 -58.36
C ILE A 41 35.40 47.67 -57.57
N THR A 42 35.51 47.20 -56.32
CA THR A 42 34.34 46.93 -55.46
C THR A 42 33.53 48.21 -55.22
N LEU A 43 34.19 49.33 -54.94
CA LEU A 43 33.50 50.61 -54.78
C LEU A 43 32.82 51.05 -56.07
N LYS A 44 33.46 50.87 -57.23
CA LYS A 44 32.89 51.18 -58.55
C LYS A 44 31.65 50.34 -58.85
N ASP A 45 31.67 49.04 -58.54
CA ASP A 45 30.65 48.08 -58.96
C ASP A 45 29.49 47.94 -57.96
N GLU A 46 29.73 48.08 -56.64
CA GLU A 46 28.73 47.80 -55.61
C GLU A 46 28.09 49.06 -54.99
N VAL A 47 28.71 50.25 -55.10
CA VAL A 47 28.18 51.49 -54.49
C VAL A 47 27.36 52.31 -55.49
N ARG A 48 26.03 52.22 -55.36
CA ARG A 48 25.03 52.72 -56.32
C ARG A 48 25.07 54.23 -56.65
N PHE A 49 25.73 55.07 -55.84
CA PHE A 49 25.82 56.53 -56.03
C PHE A 49 27.26 57.07 -56.04
N ILE A 50 28.26 56.24 -56.42
CA ILE A 50 29.66 56.68 -56.54
C ILE A 50 29.96 57.27 -57.93
N ASP A 51 30.95 58.15 -58.01
CA ASP A 51 31.47 58.66 -59.28
C ASP A 51 32.32 57.58 -59.99
N ALA A 52 31.69 56.85 -60.90
CA ALA A 52 32.33 55.74 -61.63
C ALA A 52 33.51 56.20 -62.52
N ALA A 53 33.45 57.41 -63.09
CA ALA A 53 34.52 57.93 -63.94
C ALA A 53 35.79 58.25 -63.11
N ALA A 54 35.61 58.78 -61.90
CA ALA A 54 36.72 59.00 -60.98
C ALA A 54 37.38 57.68 -60.53
N MET A 55 36.59 56.63 -60.29
CA MET A 55 37.12 55.30 -59.93
C MET A 55 37.89 54.65 -61.09
N GLU A 56 37.41 54.78 -62.33
CA GLU A 56 38.10 54.24 -63.51
C GLU A 56 39.47 54.89 -63.74
N ALA A 57 39.58 56.21 -63.53
CA ALA A 57 40.85 56.92 -63.62
C ALA A 57 41.83 56.48 -62.52
N LEU A 58 41.34 56.24 -61.30
CA LEU A 58 42.15 55.72 -60.19
C LEU A 58 42.64 54.29 -60.48
N GLU A 59 41.78 53.40 -61.00
CA GLU A 59 42.16 52.03 -61.35
C GLU A 59 43.29 52.01 -62.39
N ALA A 60 43.21 52.86 -63.42
CA ALA A 60 44.23 52.97 -64.45
C ALA A 60 45.59 53.41 -63.87
N GLN A 61 45.60 54.34 -62.91
CA GLN A 61 46.84 54.76 -62.23
C GLN A 61 47.43 53.64 -61.36
N VAL A 62 46.60 52.87 -60.66
CA VAL A 62 47.09 51.71 -59.89
C VAL A 62 47.76 50.71 -60.82
N LYS A 63 47.15 50.43 -61.98
CA LYS A 63 47.70 49.48 -62.96
C LYS A 63 49.09 49.89 -63.45
N GLU A 64 49.28 51.17 -63.80
CA GLU A 64 50.58 51.68 -64.24
C GLU A 64 51.67 51.54 -63.15
N GLN A 65 51.33 51.83 -61.89
CA GLN A 65 52.28 51.66 -60.77
C GLN A 65 52.63 50.20 -60.52
N VAL A 66 51.67 49.28 -60.69
CA VAL A 66 51.92 47.84 -60.57
C VAL A 66 52.90 47.37 -61.64
N ASP A 67 52.72 47.78 -62.90
CA ASP A 67 53.59 47.35 -64.00
C ASP A 67 55.05 47.82 -63.80
N VAL A 68 55.25 49.07 -63.36
CA VAL A 68 56.59 49.62 -63.07
C VAL A 68 57.26 48.91 -61.89
N LEU A 69 56.53 48.66 -60.81
CA LEU A 69 57.08 48.02 -59.62
C LEU A 69 57.40 46.54 -59.87
N SER A 70 56.54 45.89 -60.64
CA SER A 70 56.68 44.51 -61.10
C SER A 70 58.02 44.27 -61.81
N GLN A 71 58.41 45.14 -62.74
CA GLN A 71 59.67 45.00 -63.47
C GLN A 71 60.90 45.13 -62.56
N LYS A 72 60.88 46.07 -61.59
CA LYS A 72 61.95 46.21 -60.60
C LYS A 72 62.07 45.00 -59.66
N CYS A 73 60.96 44.35 -59.34
CA CYS A 73 60.95 43.16 -58.49
C CYS A 73 61.65 41.98 -59.17
N VAL A 74 61.43 41.78 -60.48
CA VAL A 74 62.11 40.73 -61.26
C VAL A 74 63.62 40.94 -61.25
N GLU A 75 64.10 42.16 -61.50
CA GLU A 75 65.54 42.49 -61.46
C GLU A 75 66.18 42.18 -60.08
N PHE A 76 65.44 42.40 -58.99
CA PHE A 76 65.92 42.11 -57.63
C PHE A 76 65.98 40.60 -57.35
N LEU A 77 64.95 39.84 -57.73
CA LEU A 77 64.86 38.40 -57.48
C LEU A 77 65.89 37.57 -58.28
N LEU A 78 66.50 38.14 -59.32
CA LEU A 78 67.59 37.49 -60.07
C LEU A 78 68.93 37.50 -59.33
N GLN A 79 69.07 38.28 -58.25
CA GLN A 79 70.27 38.26 -57.43
C GLN A 79 70.32 36.98 -56.57
N PRO A 80 71.47 36.28 -56.50
CA PRO A 80 71.61 35.02 -55.76
C PRO A 80 71.24 35.11 -54.28
N GLU A 81 71.50 36.25 -53.65
CA GLU A 81 71.31 36.50 -52.21
C GLU A 81 69.90 36.99 -51.86
N SER A 82 69.00 37.13 -52.84
CA SER A 82 67.67 37.75 -52.66
C SER A 82 66.74 36.97 -51.71
N LEU A 83 66.93 35.65 -51.57
CA LEU A 83 66.05 34.77 -50.79
C LEU A 83 66.68 34.27 -49.47
N ASP A 84 67.89 34.73 -49.12
CA ASP A 84 68.60 34.30 -47.91
C ASP A 84 67.83 34.57 -46.60
N PRO A 85 67.12 35.71 -46.41
CA PRO A 85 66.35 35.94 -45.18
C PRO A 85 65.29 34.86 -44.90
N TYR A 86 64.68 34.32 -45.95
CA TYR A 86 63.69 33.24 -45.83
C TYR A 86 64.34 31.89 -45.50
N ARG A 87 65.56 31.64 -46.00
CA ARG A 87 66.33 30.43 -45.66
C ARG A 87 66.75 30.43 -44.19
N GLU A 88 67.28 31.56 -43.70
CA GLU A 88 67.72 31.68 -42.31
C GLU A 88 66.55 31.53 -41.33
N ARG A 89 65.41 32.18 -41.61
CA ARG A 89 64.20 32.08 -40.79
C ARG A 89 63.65 30.66 -40.70
N ALA A 90 63.61 29.91 -41.81
CA ALA A 90 63.13 28.53 -41.82
C ALA A 90 64.04 27.57 -41.02
N GLU A 91 65.35 27.77 -41.05
CA GLU A 91 66.32 26.99 -40.28
C GLU A 91 66.28 27.31 -38.78
N GLU A 92 66.10 28.58 -38.40
CA GLU A 92 65.90 28.97 -37.00
C GLU A 92 64.63 28.32 -36.41
N GLN A 93 63.53 28.38 -37.16
CA GLN A 93 62.27 27.74 -36.77
C GLN A 93 62.43 26.22 -36.61
N ARG A 94 63.22 25.56 -37.48
CA ARG A 94 63.55 24.13 -37.35
C ARG A 94 64.24 23.81 -36.03
N GLY A 95 65.20 24.63 -35.61
CA GLY A 95 65.93 24.44 -34.35
C GLY A 95 65.05 24.59 -33.09
N ARG A 96 63.95 25.35 -33.18
CA ARG A 96 63.04 25.57 -32.05
C ARG A 96 62.08 24.40 -31.78
N VAL A 97 61.78 23.56 -32.77
CA VAL A 97 60.79 22.47 -32.66
C VAL A 97 61.11 21.47 -31.54
N ASP A 98 62.37 21.05 -31.41
CA ASP A 98 62.77 20.06 -30.39
C ASP A 98 62.67 20.59 -28.95
N GLY A 99 62.78 21.92 -28.78
CA GLY A 99 62.74 22.61 -27.48
C GLY A 99 61.33 22.90 -26.95
N VAL A 100 60.27 22.65 -27.72
CA VAL A 100 58.89 22.87 -27.29
C VAL A 100 58.49 21.87 -26.21
N THR A 101 58.14 22.37 -25.03
CA THR A 101 57.72 21.55 -23.88
C THR A 101 56.26 21.74 -23.46
N LYS A 102 55.64 22.84 -23.89
CA LYS A 102 54.23 23.16 -23.61
C LYS A 102 53.43 23.33 -24.90
N VAL A 103 52.14 23.00 -24.87
CA VAL A 103 51.23 23.19 -26.01
C VAL A 103 51.11 24.67 -26.41
N ALA A 104 51.14 25.60 -25.45
CA ALA A 104 51.09 27.04 -25.72
C ALA A 104 52.31 27.53 -26.52
N GLU A 105 53.52 27.09 -26.18
CA GLU A 105 54.77 27.40 -26.90
C GLU A 105 54.73 26.84 -28.34
N GLY A 106 54.10 25.67 -28.52
CA GLY A 106 53.90 25.06 -29.83
C GLY A 106 52.96 25.87 -30.73
N LYS A 107 51.86 26.41 -30.19
CA LYS A 107 50.91 27.25 -30.97
C LYS A 107 51.56 28.53 -31.48
N GLU A 108 52.35 29.22 -30.65
CA GLU A 108 53.07 30.43 -31.07
C GLU A 108 54.05 30.13 -32.22
N LEU A 109 54.80 29.03 -32.13
CA LEU A 109 55.72 28.60 -33.18
C LEU A 109 54.98 28.18 -34.47
N GLU A 110 53.79 27.58 -34.35
CA GLU A 110 52.95 27.20 -35.50
C GLU A 110 52.44 28.43 -36.27
N GLU A 111 52.04 29.50 -35.57
CA GLU A 111 51.66 30.76 -36.20
C GLU A 111 52.85 31.39 -36.95
N GLU A 112 54.04 31.40 -36.35
CA GLU A 112 55.25 31.91 -36.99
C GLU A 112 55.62 31.14 -38.27
N ILE A 113 55.54 29.81 -38.25
CA ILE A 113 55.82 28.92 -39.39
C ILE A 113 54.75 29.10 -40.48
N THR A 114 53.49 29.21 -40.09
CA THR A 114 52.38 29.40 -41.02
C THR A 114 52.50 30.74 -41.75
N THR A 115 52.88 31.80 -41.03
CA THR A 115 53.15 33.12 -41.62
C THR A 115 54.28 33.03 -42.65
N ALA A 116 55.40 32.38 -42.31
CA ALA A 116 56.51 32.18 -43.24
C ALA A 116 56.10 31.38 -44.50
N GLY A 117 55.22 30.38 -44.33
CA GLY A 117 54.62 29.64 -45.44
C GLY A 117 53.76 30.52 -46.35
N SER A 118 52.87 31.34 -45.77
CA SER A 118 52.01 32.24 -46.55
C SER A 118 52.80 33.31 -47.32
N ASP A 119 53.88 33.82 -46.73
CA ASP A 119 54.75 34.81 -47.38
C ASP A 119 55.44 34.21 -48.63
N LEU A 120 55.92 32.97 -48.52
CA LEU A 120 56.54 32.23 -49.64
C LEU A 120 55.52 31.89 -50.74
N GLU A 121 54.29 31.52 -50.37
CA GLU A 121 53.21 31.26 -51.34
C GLU A 121 52.84 32.54 -52.11
N MET A 122 52.73 33.67 -51.41
CA MET A 122 52.48 34.97 -52.04
C MET A 122 53.61 35.36 -53.01
N LEU A 123 54.86 35.04 -52.66
CA LEU A 123 56.01 35.24 -53.54
C LEU A 123 55.92 34.40 -54.82
N ILE A 124 55.52 33.13 -54.73
CA ILE A 124 55.30 32.28 -55.91
C ILE A 124 54.21 32.88 -56.81
N ASP A 125 53.11 33.32 -56.23
CA ASP A 125 51.99 33.91 -56.98
C ASP A 125 52.37 35.23 -57.66
N ILE A 126 53.13 36.09 -56.97
CA ILE A 126 53.66 37.32 -57.56
C ILE A 126 54.54 36.96 -58.76
N VAL A 127 55.52 36.06 -58.59
CA VAL A 127 56.44 35.64 -59.68
C VAL A 127 55.70 35.00 -60.86
N ARG A 128 54.60 34.29 -60.62
CA ARG A 128 53.74 33.75 -61.70
C ARG A 128 52.95 34.83 -62.44
N SER A 129 52.54 35.89 -61.75
CA SER A 129 51.76 36.99 -62.32
C SER A 129 52.60 38.02 -63.08
N LEU A 130 53.92 38.01 -62.89
CA LEU A 130 54.87 38.88 -63.58
C LEU A 130 55.13 38.35 -65.00
N SER A 131 54.92 39.21 -66.01
CA SER A 131 55.34 38.92 -67.40
C SER A 131 56.87 39.02 -67.50
N ILE A 132 57.55 37.89 -67.33
CA ILE A 132 59.01 37.78 -67.48
C ILE A 132 59.34 37.30 -68.89
N ASP A 133 60.12 38.08 -69.65
CA ASP A 133 60.45 37.77 -71.04
C ASP A 133 61.36 36.53 -71.21
N ASP A 134 62.14 36.16 -70.18
CA ASP A 134 62.99 34.95 -70.15
C ASP A 134 62.41 33.86 -69.23
N THR A 135 61.89 32.79 -69.83
CA THR A 135 61.32 31.63 -69.11
C THR A 135 62.32 30.89 -68.22
N THR A 136 63.63 31.00 -68.51
CA THR A 136 64.69 30.33 -67.75
C THR A 136 64.92 31.03 -66.41
N GLU A 137 64.87 32.36 -66.41
CA GLU A 137 65.01 33.21 -65.23
C GLU A 137 63.82 33.02 -64.27
N GLN A 138 62.60 32.97 -64.79
CA GLN A 138 61.40 32.66 -64.01
C GLN A 138 61.47 31.30 -63.32
N THR A 139 61.97 30.27 -64.03
CA THR A 139 62.10 28.91 -63.48
C THR A 139 63.07 28.87 -62.29
N ARG A 140 64.20 29.57 -62.39
CA ARG A 140 65.22 29.61 -61.34
C ARG A 140 64.72 30.25 -60.04
N ILE A 141 63.92 31.32 -60.15
CA ILE A 141 63.31 31.98 -58.99
C ILE A 141 62.30 31.03 -58.32
N VAL A 142 61.43 30.38 -59.10
CA VAL A 142 60.41 29.45 -58.57
C VAL A 142 61.06 28.24 -57.89
N GLU A 143 62.12 27.66 -58.45
CA GLU A 143 62.85 26.55 -57.82
C GLU A 143 63.49 26.98 -56.49
N GLY A 144 64.06 28.19 -56.43
CA GLY A 144 64.64 28.76 -55.22
C GLY A 144 63.60 28.91 -54.09
N ILE A 145 62.42 29.43 -54.40
CA ILE A 145 61.32 29.59 -53.43
C ILE A 145 60.75 28.22 -53.02
N THR A 146 60.58 27.30 -53.98
CA THR A 146 60.04 25.95 -53.73
C THR A 146 60.92 25.16 -52.76
N ALA A 147 62.25 25.28 -52.88
CA ALA A 147 63.18 24.62 -51.95
C ALA A 147 63.01 25.11 -50.50
N ILE A 148 62.79 26.41 -50.30
CA ILE A 148 62.55 26.97 -48.96
C ILE A 148 61.18 26.53 -48.43
N TYR A 149 60.16 26.53 -49.29
CA TYR A 149 58.81 26.08 -48.93
C TYR A 149 58.77 24.62 -48.46
N GLN A 150 59.62 23.75 -49.02
CA GLN A 150 59.78 22.37 -48.55
C GLN A 150 60.33 22.31 -47.12
N VAL A 151 61.30 23.17 -46.77
CA VAL A 151 61.85 23.23 -45.40
C VAL A 151 60.77 23.69 -44.42
N VAL A 152 60.03 24.75 -44.72
CA VAL A 152 58.93 25.24 -43.87
C VAL A 152 57.88 24.15 -43.62
N ASN A 153 57.52 23.37 -44.65
CA ASN A 153 56.58 22.24 -44.49
C ASN A 153 57.13 21.11 -43.62
N GLN A 154 58.43 20.80 -43.72
CA GLN A 154 59.06 19.81 -42.84
C GLN A 154 59.04 20.26 -41.38
N VAL A 155 59.32 21.54 -41.11
CA VAL A 155 59.24 22.12 -39.76
C VAL A 155 57.81 22.07 -39.23
N LYS A 156 56.81 22.41 -40.06
CA LYS A 156 55.39 22.35 -39.71
C LYS A 156 54.95 20.95 -39.28
N GLU A 157 55.30 19.92 -40.04
CA GLU A 157 54.96 18.53 -39.69
C GLU A 157 55.71 18.02 -38.45
N ALA A 158 56.97 18.42 -38.26
CA ALA A 158 57.72 18.09 -37.06
C ALA A 158 57.08 18.71 -35.80
N LEU A 159 56.68 19.97 -35.87
CA LEU A 159 55.97 20.66 -34.78
C LEU A 159 54.62 20.01 -34.47
N LYS A 160 53.84 19.69 -35.50
CA LYS A 160 52.54 19.02 -35.35
C LYS A 160 52.65 17.68 -34.62
N ASN A 161 53.65 16.86 -34.97
CA ASN A 161 53.91 15.59 -34.28
C ASN A 161 54.33 15.79 -32.82
N LYS A 162 55.18 16.79 -32.54
CA LYS A 162 55.60 17.14 -31.17
C LYS A 162 54.40 17.60 -30.33
N MET A 163 53.55 18.47 -30.85
CA MET A 163 52.35 18.95 -30.17
C MET A 163 51.37 17.81 -29.85
N ARG A 164 51.16 16.87 -30.78
CA ARG A 164 50.29 15.70 -30.55
C ARG A 164 50.76 14.84 -29.37
N SER A 165 52.08 14.66 -29.23
CA SER A 165 52.67 13.91 -28.12
C SER A 165 52.48 14.60 -26.75
N LEU A 166 52.58 15.93 -26.70
CA LEU A 166 52.37 16.72 -25.48
C LEU A 166 50.89 16.73 -25.05
N MET A 167 49.97 16.91 -26.01
CA MET A 167 48.53 16.94 -25.73
C MET A 167 47.99 15.62 -25.16
N THR A 168 48.58 14.47 -25.52
CA THR A 168 48.13 13.16 -25.03
C THR A 168 48.40 13.00 -23.52
N ALA A 169 49.50 13.55 -23.01
CA ALA A 169 49.87 13.45 -21.59
C ALA A 169 49.15 14.47 -20.70
N GLU A 170 48.94 15.70 -21.18
CA GLU A 170 48.21 16.74 -20.44
C GLU A 170 46.69 16.55 -20.51
N GLY A 171 46.16 16.08 -21.64
CA GLY A 171 44.71 15.91 -21.87
C GLY A 171 44.06 14.86 -20.96
N ALA A 172 44.78 13.79 -20.58
CA ALA A 172 44.25 12.74 -19.72
C ALA A 172 43.92 13.23 -18.30
N ALA A 173 44.76 14.09 -17.73
CA ALA A 173 44.54 14.64 -16.39
C ALA A 173 43.37 15.64 -16.39
N GLN A 174 43.29 16.48 -17.42
CA GLN A 174 42.22 17.47 -17.56
C GLN A 174 40.86 16.81 -17.80
N PHE A 175 40.79 15.78 -18.66
CA PHE A 175 39.57 15.03 -18.94
C PHE A 175 39.00 14.36 -17.68
N ASN A 176 39.85 13.66 -16.92
CA ASN A 176 39.44 13.00 -15.67
C ASN A 176 38.90 13.99 -14.63
N ALA A 177 39.50 15.18 -14.50
CA ALA A 177 39.01 16.22 -13.59
C ALA A 177 37.63 16.75 -14.01
N GLN A 178 37.40 16.93 -15.31
CA GLN A 178 36.11 17.41 -15.84
C GLN A 178 34.99 16.36 -15.68
N ILE A 179 35.25 15.09 -15.95
CA ILE A 179 34.29 13.99 -15.73
C ILE A 179 33.91 13.87 -14.24
N LEU A 180 34.87 14.07 -13.34
CA LEU A 180 34.60 14.05 -11.90
C LEU A 180 33.67 15.20 -11.48
N LEU A 181 33.91 16.41 -12.00
CA LEU A 181 33.08 17.59 -11.73
C LEU A 181 31.66 17.45 -12.30
N LEU A 182 31.54 16.89 -13.51
CA LEU A 182 30.26 16.55 -14.13
C LEU A 182 29.49 15.55 -13.27
N SER A 183 30.16 14.49 -12.80
CA SER A 183 29.54 13.46 -11.95
C SER A 183 29.03 14.04 -10.64
N GLN A 184 29.78 14.96 -10.02
CA GLN A 184 29.36 15.67 -8.82
C GLN A 184 28.15 16.58 -9.08
N THR A 185 28.15 17.30 -10.21
CA THR A 185 27.04 18.16 -10.61
C THR A 185 25.77 17.35 -10.87
N ALA A 186 25.88 16.23 -11.58
CA ALA A 186 24.77 15.32 -11.82
C ALA A 186 24.18 14.76 -10.52
N THR A 187 25.03 14.41 -9.55
CA THR A 187 24.57 13.95 -8.22
C THR A 187 23.75 15.04 -7.52
N ASN A 188 24.24 16.28 -7.49
CA ASN A 188 23.50 17.40 -6.89
C ASN A 188 22.15 17.64 -7.58
N TYR A 189 22.10 17.56 -8.91
CA TYR A 189 20.85 17.70 -9.66
C TYR A 189 19.86 16.57 -9.40
N LEU A 190 20.32 15.32 -9.29
CA LEU A 190 19.48 14.20 -8.89
C LEU A 190 18.88 14.40 -7.49
N ASP A 191 19.65 14.97 -6.57
CA ASP A 191 19.19 15.27 -5.20
C ASP A 191 18.21 16.45 -5.16
N MET A 192 18.40 17.48 -5.98
CA MET A 192 17.52 18.65 -6.09
C MET A 192 16.23 18.39 -6.90
N SER A 193 16.16 17.25 -7.60
CA SER A 193 14.98 16.85 -8.37
C SER A 193 13.86 16.39 -7.45
N ASP A 194 12.89 17.28 -7.22
CA ASP A 194 11.65 17.02 -6.46
C ASP A 194 10.41 16.80 -7.35
N SER A 195 10.53 16.98 -8.67
CA SER A 195 9.49 16.69 -9.66
C SER A 195 10.05 16.05 -10.93
N PRO A 196 9.24 15.28 -11.68
CA PRO A 196 9.63 14.72 -12.98
C PRO A 196 10.13 15.78 -13.97
N GLU A 197 9.50 16.95 -13.99
CA GLU A 197 9.82 18.05 -14.89
C GLU A 197 11.21 18.63 -14.58
N LYS A 198 11.58 18.71 -13.28
CA LYS A 198 12.93 19.12 -12.89
C LYS A 198 13.99 18.08 -13.25
N CYS A 199 13.66 16.79 -13.23
CA CYS A 199 14.58 15.76 -13.72
C CYS A 199 14.92 15.99 -15.20
N ASP A 200 13.90 16.26 -16.03
CA ASP A 200 14.09 16.52 -17.46
C ASP A 200 14.88 17.83 -17.68
N GLU A 201 14.58 18.90 -16.94
CA GLU A 201 15.33 20.16 -17.00
C GLU A 201 16.81 19.97 -16.65
N TYR A 202 17.11 19.33 -15.53
CA TYR A 202 18.49 19.13 -15.09
C TYR A 202 19.25 18.13 -15.97
N PHE A 203 18.59 17.11 -16.48
CA PHE A 203 19.20 16.19 -17.44
C PHE A 203 19.58 16.91 -18.74
N ASN A 204 18.74 17.80 -19.26
CA ASN A 204 19.08 18.64 -20.41
C ASN A 204 20.31 19.53 -20.14
N ASN A 205 20.44 20.07 -18.92
CA ASN A 205 21.64 20.84 -18.55
C ASN A 205 22.91 19.98 -18.53
N ILE A 206 22.82 18.73 -18.06
CA ILE A 206 23.93 17.76 -18.09
C ILE A 206 24.28 17.35 -19.53
N LEU A 207 23.28 17.17 -20.40
CA LEU A 207 23.50 16.89 -21.82
C LEU A 207 24.29 18.01 -22.51
N ASN A 208 23.92 19.27 -22.25
CA ASN A 208 24.68 20.41 -22.80
C ASN A 208 26.15 20.40 -22.33
N GLN A 209 26.41 20.11 -21.05
CA GLN A 209 27.78 20.01 -20.52
C GLN A 209 28.57 18.83 -21.13
N LEU A 210 27.90 17.71 -21.39
CA LEU A 210 28.51 16.57 -22.08
C LEU A 210 28.84 16.89 -23.54
N GLU A 211 27.98 17.64 -24.24
CA GLU A 211 28.23 18.09 -25.61
C GLU A 211 29.41 19.08 -25.67
N ASP A 212 29.48 20.04 -24.75
CA ASP A 212 30.60 20.97 -24.62
C ASP A 212 31.93 20.22 -24.40
N LEU A 213 31.95 19.24 -23.49
CA LEU A 213 33.11 18.39 -23.25
C LEU A 213 33.47 17.53 -24.48
N GLY A 214 32.47 17.03 -25.21
CA GLY A 214 32.69 16.30 -26.47
C GLY A 214 33.37 17.16 -27.53
N GLY A 215 33.02 18.45 -27.61
CA GLY A 215 33.68 19.42 -28.47
C GLY A 215 35.13 19.70 -28.08
N ASP A 216 35.39 19.90 -26.79
CA ASP A 216 36.74 20.19 -26.26
C ASP A 216 37.74 19.05 -26.47
N PHE A 217 37.28 17.79 -26.52
CA PHE A 217 38.11 16.59 -26.65
C PHE A 217 37.92 15.83 -27.97
N ALA A 218 37.35 16.46 -29.00
CA ALA A 218 36.98 15.83 -30.27
C ALA A 218 38.12 15.09 -31.01
N ASP A 219 39.38 15.51 -30.81
CA ASP A 219 40.56 14.90 -31.43
C ASP A 219 40.99 13.56 -30.79
N PHE A 220 40.32 13.11 -29.73
CA PHE A 220 40.66 11.91 -28.94
C PHE A 220 39.49 10.91 -28.88
N PRO A 221 39.45 9.92 -29.79
CA PRO A 221 38.34 8.94 -29.86
C PRO A 221 38.07 8.19 -28.54
N GLU A 222 39.12 7.92 -27.76
CA GLU A 222 39.05 7.20 -26.47
C GLU A 222 38.27 7.98 -25.39
N TYR A 223 38.24 9.32 -25.48
CA TYR A 223 37.47 10.17 -24.56
C TYR A 223 36.02 10.30 -24.99
N ILE A 224 35.74 10.25 -26.29
CA ILE A 224 34.38 10.25 -26.82
C ILE A 224 33.63 8.99 -26.38
N GLU A 225 34.26 7.82 -26.45
CA GLU A 225 33.66 6.56 -25.96
C GLU A 225 33.33 6.61 -24.46
N GLN A 226 34.20 7.24 -23.65
CA GLN A 226 33.95 7.43 -22.22
C GLN A 226 32.82 8.42 -21.94
N LEU A 227 32.70 9.50 -22.73
CA LEU A 227 31.60 10.47 -22.64
C LEU A 227 30.26 9.81 -23.01
N ASP A 228 30.23 8.98 -24.05
CA ASP A 228 29.03 8.24 -24.44
C ASP A 228 28.58 7.25 -23.35
N GLN A 229 29.54 6.53 -22.75
CA GLN A 229 29.25 5.66 -21.62
C GLN A 229 28.69 6.47 -20.43
N LYS A 230 29.30 7.62 -20.11
CA LYS A 230 28.84 8.50 -19.02
C LYS A 230 27.46 9.07 -19.29
N ARG A 231 27.16 9.44 -20.55
CA ARG A 231 25.84 9.89 -20.98
C ARG A 231 24.78 8.84 -20.69
N SER A 232 25.01 7.60 -21.12
CA SER A 232 24.08 6.48 -20.91
C SER A 232 23.85 6.18 -19.43
N GLU A 233 24.91 6.24 -18.61
CA GLU A 233 24.79 6.10 -17.15
C GLU A 233 23.90 7.18 -16.53
N LEU A 234 24.10 8.45 -16.92
CA LEU A 234 23.35 9.58 -16.38
C LEU A 234 21.90 9.59 -16.88
N GLU A 235 21.66 9.24 -18.15
CA GLU A 235 20.31 9.06 -18.71
C GLU A 235 19.52 8.04 -17.91
N THR A 236 20.13 6.88 -17.65
CA THR A 236 19.52 5.82 -16.83
C THR A 236 19.21 6.31 -15.41
N ALA A 237 20.12 7.05 -14.78
CA ALA A 237 19.94 7.55 -13.42
C ALA A 237 18.81 8.59 -13.30
N PHE A 238 18.74 9.55 -14.24
CA PHE A 238 17.66 10.54 -14.28
C PHE A 238 16.32 9.91 -14.63
N GLU A 239 16.28 8.94 -15.54
CA GLU A 239 15.06 8.21 -15.86
C GLU A 239 14.53 7.40 -14.65
N GLN A 240 15.42 6.72 -13.92
CA GLN A 240 15.06 6.02 -12.68
C GLN A 240 14.50 6.98 -11.62
N LYS A 241 15.14 8.13 -11.40
CA LYS A 241 14.66 9.16 -10.46
C LYS A 241 13.29 9.71 -10.88
N ARG A 242 13.09 9.98 -12.17
CA ARG A 242 11.83 10.44 -12.72
C ARG A 242 10.71 9.43 -12.49
N LEU A 243 10.95 8.16 -12.80
CA LEU A 243 10.00 7.06 -12.56
C LEU A 243 9.67 6.94 -11.07
N GLN A 244 10.66 7.03 -10.19
CA GLN A 244 10.45 7.00 -8.74
C GLN A 244 9.53 8.14 -8.25
N LEU A 245 9.74 9.37 -8.74
CA LEU A 245 8.91 10.53 -8.39
C LEU A 245 7.50 10.40 -8.95
N GLU A 246 7.34 9.88 -10.17
CA GLU A 246 6.04 9.64 -10.77
C GLU A 246 5.24 8.55 -10.04
N GLU A 247 5.91 7.46 -9.64
CA GLU A 247 5.30 6.44 -8.78
C GLU A 247 4.87 7.03 -7.42
N ALA A 248 5.71 7.85 -6.79
CA ALA A 248 5.37 8.50 -5.53
C ALA A 248 4.14 9.43 -5.68
N ARG A 249 4.08 10.21 -6.77
CA ARG A 249 2.92 11.06 -7.13
C ARG A 249 1.66 10.22 -7.32
N ASN A 250 1.74 9.12 -8.06
CA ASN A 250 0.62 8.21 -8.31
C ASN A 250 0.14 7.54 -7.02
N ARG A 251 1.05 7.02 -6.17
CA ARG A 251 0.69 6.42 -4.89
C ARG A 251 -0.03 7.41 -3.97
N LYS A 252 0.44 8.67 -3.92
CA LYS A 252 -0.22 9.73 -3.15
C LYS A 252 -1.63 10.01 -3.68
N ALA A 253 -1.80 10.13 -5.00
CA ALA A 253 -3.10 10.31 -5.61
C ALA A 253 -4.08 9.17 -5.30
N THR A 254 -3.64 7.92 -5.47
CA THR A 254 -4.45 6.73 -5.12
C THR A 254 -4.87 6.72 -3.65
N ALA A 255 -3.99 7.10 -2.74
CA ALA A 255 -4.32 7.20 -1.31
C ALA A 255 -5.36 8.30 -1.03
N LEU A 256 -5.28 9.44 -1.72
CA LEU A 256 -6.26 10.52 -1.62
C LEU A 256 -7.63 10.10 -2.15
N VAL A 257 -7.68 9.45 -3.33
CA VAL A 257 -8.91 8.91 -3.92
C VAL A 257 -9.55 7.88 -2.99
N SER A 258 -8.79 6.87 -2.55
CA SER A 258 -9.30 5.83 -1.64
C SER A 258 -9.83 6.40 -0.33
N SER A 259 -9.22 7.48 0.18
CA SER A 259 -9.71 8.16 1.36
C SER A 259 -10.96 9.00 1.09
N ALA A 260 -11.07 9.64 -0.08
CA ALA A 260 -12.26 10.39 -0.47
C ALA A 260 -13.45 9.45 -0.68
N GLU A 261 -13.25 8.29 -1.32
CA GLU A 261 -14.31 7.27 -1.51
C GLU A 261 -14.87 6.77 -0.17
N ARG A 262 -14.01 6.54 0.83
CA ARG A 262 -14.47 6.18 2.20
C ARG A 262 -15.29 7.29 2.84
N MET A 263 -14.91 8.56 2.65
CA MET A 263 -15.70 9.70 3.14
C MET A 263 -17.03 9.82 2.43
N LEU A 264 -17.05 9.64 1.10
CA LEU A 264 -18.27 9.69 0.31
C LEU A 264 -19.29 8.65 0.79
N LYS A 265 -18.85 7.41 1.08
CA LYS A 265 -19.72 6.38 1.69
C LYS A 265 -20.27 6.81 3.06
N SER A 266 -19.46 7.45 3.89
CA SER A 266 -19.91 7.97 5.20
C SER A 266 -20.91 9.12 5.04
N ILE A 267 -20.68 10.02 4.08
CA ILE A 267 -21.57 11.14 3.75
C ILE A 267 -22.91 10.58 3.24
N GLU A 268 -22.88 9.63 2.31
CA GLU A 268 -24.07 8.96 1.78
C GLU A 268 -24.92 8.35 2.90
N HIS A 269 -24.29 7.58 3.80
CA HIS A 269 -24.98 7.00 4.95
C HIS A 269 -25.59 8.09 5.86
N LYS A 270 -24.84 9.17 6.13
CA LYS A 270 -25.31 10.26 6.97
C LYS A 270 -26.48 11.00 6.34
N LEU A 271 -26.41 11.29 5.05
CA LEU A 271 -27.47 11.97 4.31
C LEU A 271 -28.78 11.17 4.34
N GLY A 272 -28.71 9.84 4.27
CA GLY A 272 -29.86 8.94 4.37
C GLY A 272 -30.58 8.97 5.72
N THR A 273 -29.98 9.54 6.77
CA THR A 273 -30.60 9.66 8.11
C THR A 273 -31.44 10.92 8.31
N PHE A 274 -31.30 11.92 7.44
CA PHE A 274 -32.04 13.18 7.59
C PHE A 274 -33.50 13.01 7.16
N GLU A 275 -34.39 13.74 7.84
CA GLU A 275 -35.83 13.74 7.58
C GLU A 275 -36.32 14.98 6.82
N ASP A 276 -35.45 16.00 6.66
CA ASP A 276 -35.75 17.25 5.97
C ASP A 276 -34.68 17.63 4.93
N VAL A 277 -35.13 18.23 3.82
CA VAL A 277 -34.24 18.64 2.71
C VAL A 277 -33.32 19.80 3.12
N ASN A 278 -33.75 20.68 4.03
CA ASN A 278 -32.90 21.77 4.51
C ASN A 278 -31.75 21.24 5.37
N ASP A 279 -31.96 20.17 6.14
CA ASP A 279 -30.90 19.54 6.93
C ASP A 279 -29.84 18.91 6.02
N ILE A 280 -30.26 18.23 4.94
CA ILE A 280 -29.36 17.71 3.90
C ILE A 280 -28.51 18.86 3.30
N ASN A 281 -29.16 19.95 2.89
CA ASN A 281 -28.48 21.09 2.30
C ASN A 281 -27.57 21.80 3.31
N GLY A 282 -27.96 21.88 4.58
CA GLY A 282 -27.16 22.44 5.67
C GLY A 282 -25.89 21.63 5.93
N TYR A 283 -26.00 20.30 5.95
CA TYR A 283 -24.86 19.39 6.07
C TYR A 283 -23.89 19.56 4.88
N MET A 284 -24.41 19.58 3.65
CA MET A 284 -23.60 19.79 2.43
C MET A 284 -22.91 21.17 2.37
N ALA A 285 -23.45 22.16 3.07
CA ALA A 285 -22.92 23.52 3.06
C ALA A 285 -21.82 23.76 4.11
N GLY A 286 -21.85 23.07 5.26
CA GLY A 286 -21.01 23.44 6.40
C GLY A 286 -20.43 22.29 7.24
N ASP A 287 -20.56 21.03 6.82
CA ASP A 287 -19.93 19.92 7.54
C ASP A 287 -18.44 19.75 7.19
N ARG A 288 -17.63 19.42 8.20
CA ARG A 288 -16.18 19.26 8.05
C ARG A 288 -15.79 18.15 7.08
N MET A 289 -16.58 17.07 6.96
CA MET A 289 -16.30 16.01 5.99
C MET A 289 -16.41 16.51 4.55
N ILE A 290 -17.33 17.43 4.27
CA ILE A 290 -17.50 18.02 2.94
C ILE A 290 -16.30 18.91 2.62
N ASP A 291 -15.85 19.72 3.57
CA ASP A 291 -14.65 20.55 3.40
C ASP A 291 -13.40 19.70 3.18
N SER A 292 -13.23 18.60 3.94
CA SER A 292 -12.14 17.64 3.71
C SER A 292 -12.19 16.97 2.33
N ILE A 293 -13.37 16.78 1.73
CA ILE A 293 -13.45 16.31 0.33
C ILE A 293 -12.98 17.39 -0.64
N ARG A 294 -13.38 18.66 -0.42
CA ARG A 294 -12.92 19.78 -1.24
C ARG A 294 -11.40 19.95 -1.17
N GLU A 295 -10.81 19.83 0.02
CA GLU A 295 -9.36 19.83 0.22
C GLU A 295 -8.67 18.72 -0.57
N ARG A 296 -9.19 17.48 -0.54
CA ARG A 296 -8.63 16.35 -1.31
C ARG A 296 -8.70 16.57 -2.82
N VAL A 297 -9.78 17.19 -3.29
CA VAL A 297 -9.94 17.55 -4.70
C VAL A 297 -8.90 18.59 -5.11
N GLU A 298 -8.66 19.61 -4.28
CA GLU A 298 -7.60 20.60 -4.50
C GLU A 298 -6.21 19.94 -4.50
N GLU A 299 -5.93 19.05 -3.55
CA GLU A 299 -4.66 18.29 -3.52
C GLU A 299 -4.45 17.44 -4.77
N LEU A 300 -5.48 16.78 -5.29
CA LEU A 300 -5.41 16.01 -6.54
C LEU A 300 -5.18 16.91 -7.76
N GLN A 301 -5.76 18.10 -7.79
CA GLN A 301 -5.49 19.09 -8.85
C GLN A 301 -4.02 19.53 -8.82
N VAL A 302 -3.45 19.76 -7.64
CA VAL A 302 -2.02 20.10 -7.47
C VAL A 302 -1.10 18.96 -7.92
N LEU A 303 -1.57 17.71 -7.88
CA LEU A 303 -0.82 16.53 -8.36
C LEU A 303 -1.03 16.23 -9.85
N ASP A 304 -1.66 17.14 -10.62
CA ASP A 304 -2.05 16.96 -12.03
C ASP A 304 -3.01 15.77 -12.27
N LYS A 305 -3.85 15.45 -11.29
CA LYS A 305 -4.87 14.37 -11.35
C LYS A 305 -6.27 14.93 -11.52
N ALA A 306 -6.45 15.80 -12.52
CA ALA A 306 -7.72 16.49 -12.78
C ALA A 306 -8.91 15.54 -13.01
N GLY A 307 -8.71 14.41 -13.70
CA GLY A 307 -9.77 13.43 -13.94
C GLY A 307 -10.29 12.74 -12.66
N GLU A 308 -9.38 12.42 -11.74
CA GLU A 308 -9.73 11.83 -10.43
C GLU A 308 -10.46 12.86 -9.55
N ALA A 309 -9.98 14.11 -9.57
CA ALA A 309 -10.60 15.23 -8.88
C ALA A 309 -12.05 15.49 -9.36
N GLU A 310 -12.27 15.50 -10.68
CA GLU A 310 -13.61 15.65 -11.28
C GLU A 310 -14.52 14.46 -10.94
N GLY A 311 -13.97 13.24 -10.92
CA GLY A 311 -14.68 12.03 -10.50
C GLY A 311 -15.27 12.15 -9.09
N ILE A 312 -14.47 12.59 -8.11
CA ILE A 312 -14.91 12.78 -6.72
C ILE A 312 -15.97 13.87 -6.61
N GLN A 313 -15.81 14.99 -7.31
CA GLN A 313 -16.82 16.07 -7.32
C GLN A 313 -18.16 15.59 -7.92
N SER A 314 -18.10 14.82 -9.00
CA SER A 314 -19.28 14.25 -9.64
C SER A 314 -20.00 13.27 -8.73
N GLN A 315 -19.27 12.38 -8.03
CA GLN A 315 -19.83 11.46 -7.04
C GLN A 315 -20.49 12.19 -5.89
N LEU A 316 -19.84 13.21 -5.31
CA LEU A 316 -20.42 14.01 -4.23
C LEU A 316 -21.74 14.67 -4.64
N LYS A 317 -21.78 15.23 -5.87
CA LYS A 317 -23.01 15.83 -6.42
C LYS A 317 -24.11 14.78 -6.62
N SER A 318 -23.75 13.60 -7.13
CA SER A 318 -24.71 12.49 -7.32
C SER A 318 -25.32 12.05 -5.99
N ILE A 319 -24.50 11.86 -4.95
CA ILE A 319 -24.94 11.47 -3.60
C ILE A 319 -25.90 12.50 -3.01
N HIS A 320 -25.62 13.80 -3.20
CA HIS A 320 -26.50 14.87 -2.76
C HIS A 320 -27.86 14.84 -3.46
N GLU A 321 -27.86 14.76 -4.80
CA GLU A 321 -29.10 14.74 -5.58
C GLU A 321 -29.94 13.48 -5.31
N GLU A 322 -29.28 12.35 -5.08
CA GLU A 322 -29.91 11.09 -4.72
C GLU A 322 -30.54 11.14 -3.32
N ALA A 323 -29.82 11.66 -2.32
CA ALA A 323 -30.35 11.79 -0.96
C ALA A 323 -31.62 12.67 -0.90
N VAL A 324 -31.62 13.82 -1.59
CA VAL A 324 -32.80 14.70 -1.67
C VAL A 324 -33.98 13.98 -2.32
N ARG A 325 -33.72 13.18 -3.38
CA ARG A 325 -34.76 12.44 -4.07
C ARG A 325 -35.32 11.30 -3.22
N GLN A 326 -34.45 10.49 -2.62
CA GLN A 326 -34.85 9.39 -1.75
C GLN A 326 -35.70 9.88 -0.57
N LEU A 327 -35.34 11.02 0.03
CA LEU A 327 -36.12 11.62 1.11
C LEU A 327 -37.53 12.02 0.68
N LYS A 328 -37.68 12.68 -0.47
CA LYS A 328 -38.99 13.07 -0.99
C LYS A 328 -39.87 11.88 -1.30
N ASP A 329 -39.32 10.88 -1.98
CA ASP A 329 -40.02 9.63 -2.27
C ASP A 329 -40.47 8.94 -0.97
N LYS A 330 -39.61 8.94 0.06
CA LYS A 330 -39.92 8.39 1.38
C LYS A 330 -41.09 9.14 2.03
N GLN A 331 -41.08 10.47 2.03
CA GLN A 331 -42.16 11.29 2.60
C GLN A 331 -43.51 11.09 1.87
N GLU A 332 -43.50 10.79 0.58
CA GLU A 332 -44.73 10.62 -0.21
C GLU A 332 -45.29 9.19 -0.21
N LEU A 333 -44.44 8.15 -0.15
CA LEU A 333 -44.85 6.74 -0.22
C LEU A 333 -45.08 6.09 1.14
N TYR A 334 -44.37 6.54 2.17
CA TYR A 334 -44.51 5.98 3.52
C TYR A 334 -45.70 6.64 4.22
N VAL A 335 -46.55 5.80 4.81
CA VAL A 335 -47.77 6.24 5.49
C VAL A 335 -47.67 5.84 6.96
N ASP A 336 -48.26 6.65 7.84
CA ASP A 336 -48.37 6.39 9.29
C ASP A 336 -47.04 6.34 10.07
N GLY A 337 -45.93 6.86 9.53
CA GLY A 337 -44.64 7.04 10.24
C GLY A 337 -43.94 5.73 10.66
N GLN A 338 -44.50 4.59 10.31
CA GLN A 338 -43.97 3.25 10.52
C GLN A 338 -43.56 2.72 9.15
N ASN A 339 -42.53 1.88 9.03
CA ASN A 339 -41.99 1.30 7.78
C ASN A 339 -43.05 0.58 6.92
N VAL A 340 -43.97 1.34 6.32
CA VAL A 340 -45.19 0.91 5.67
C VAL A 340 -45.40 1.78 4.43
N ILE A 341 -45.39 1.14 3.27
CA ILE A 341 -45.62 1.80 1.98
C ILE A 341 -47.02 1.49 1.47
N GLN A 342 -47.67 2.47 0.86
CA GLN A 342 -48.97 2.30 0.23
C GLN A 342 -48.86 2.23 -1.30
N PHE A 343 -49.32 1.12 -1.89
CA PHE A 343 -49.52 0.99 -3.34
C PHE A 343 -51.00 0.80 -3.65
N GLY A 344 -51.60 1.81 -4.29
CA GLY A 344 -53.04 1.87 -4.50
C GLY A 344 -53.81 1.85 -3.17
N LYS A 345 -54.65 0.83 -2.97
CA LYS A 345 -55.45 0.63 -1.74
C LYS A 345 -54.76 -0.24 -0.68
N HIS A 346 -53.60 -0.83 -1.00
CA HIS A 346 -52.91 -1.80 -0.16
C HIS A 346 -51.69 -1.17 0.54
N LYS A 347 -51.46 -1.56 1.80
CA LYS A 347 -50.29 -1.18 2.60
C LYS A 347 -49.36 -2.37 2.74
N PHE A 348 -48.05 -2.16 2.73
CA PHE A 348 -47.03 -3.21 2.83
C PHE A 348 -45.97 -2.84 3.86
N ALA A 349 -45.57 -3.78 4.71
CA ALA A 349 -44.42 -3.60 5.59
C ALA A 349 -43.12 -3.61 4.79
N VAL A 350 -42.21 -2.70 5.10
CA VAL A 350 -40.89 -2.55 4.46
C VAL A 350 -39.82 -3.20 5.33
N ASN A 351 -38.91 -3.95 4.72
CA ASN A 351 -37.70 -4.37 5.42
C ASN A 351 -36.64 -3.26 5.29
N ALA A 352 -36.14 -2.78 6.41
CA ALA A 352 -35.09 -1.74 6.44
C ALA A 352 -33.68 -2.31 6.60
N GLN A 353 -33.54 -3.63 6.82
CA GLN A 353 -32.23 -4.26 6.94
C GLN A 353 -31.58 -4.38 5.55
N PRO A 354 -30.36 -3.85 5.35
CA PRO A 354 -29.62 -4.07 4.11
C PRO A 354 -29.26 -5.54 3.95
N LEU A 355 -29.14 -5.99 2.70
CA LEU A 355 -28.65 -7.33 2.37
C LEU A 355 -27.15 -7.38 2.65
N ASP A 356 -26.73 -8.18 3.61
CA ASP A 356 -25.34 -8.42 3.93
C ASP A 356 -25.14 -9.87 4.38
N LEU A 357 -23.91 -10.37 4.23
CA LEU A 357 -23.52 -11.67 4.73
C LEU A 357 -22.88 -11.54 6.10
N THR A 358 -23.45 -12.24 7.06
CA THR A 358 -22.97 -12.29 8.45
C THR A 358 -22.74 -13.74 8.86
N MET A 359 -22.00 -13.95 9.94
CA MET A 359 -21.88 -15.26 10.54
C MET A 359 -22.64 -15.28 11.85
N VAL A 360 -23.57 -16.22 11.97
CA VAL A 360 -24.45 -16.37 13.12
C VAL A 360 -24.39 -17.79 13.67
N ARG A 361 -24.50 -17.89 14.98
CA ARG A 361 -24.52 -19.19 15.65
C ARG A 361 -25.92 -19.78 15.61
N ARG A 362 -26.03 -21.04 15.18
CA ARG A 362 -27.29 -21.79 15.21
C ARG A 362 -27.06 -23.11 15.95
N GLY A 363 -27.43 -23.12 17.22
CA GLY A 363 -27.08 -24.22 18.12
C GLY A 363 -25.59 -24.21 18.45
N ASN A 364 -24.88 -25.26 18.04
CA ASN A 364 -23.47 -25.46 18.35
C ASN A 364 -22.51 -25.14 17.21
N ASP A 365 -23.05 -24.73 16.05
CA ASP A 365 -22.31 -24.53 14.80
C ASP A 365 -22.51 -23.10 14.29
N GLN A 366 -21.50 -22.57 13.59
CA GLN A 366 -21.55 -21.26 12.96
C GLN A 366 -22.06 -21.40 11.53
N ASN A 367 -22.96 -20.52 11.15
CA ASN A 367 -23.57 -20.50 9.82
C ASN A 367 -23.38 -19.12 9.20
N LEU A 368 -23.07 -19.08 7.91
CA LEU A 368 -23.19 -17.90 7.08
C LEU A 368 -24.68 -17.61 6.85
N HIS A 369 -25.07 -16.36 7.00
CA HIS A 369 -26.46 -15.91 6.96
C HIS A 369 -26.58 -14.60 6.19
N LEU A 370 -27.48 -14.60 5.21
CA LEU A 370 -27.87 -13.39 4.49
C LEU A 370 -28.99 -12.69 5.25
N THR A 371 -28.70 -11.49 5.74
CA THR A 371 -29.62 -10.69 6.55
C THR A 371 -30.97 -10.48 5.86
N GLY A 372 -32.05 -10.58 6.62
CA GLY A 372 -33.41 -10.43 6.10
C GLY A 372 -33.95 -11.60 5.28
N THR A 373 -33.18 -12.69 5.12
CA THR A 373 -33.59 -13.89 4.37
C THR A 373 -33.65 -15.14 5.29
N GLN A 374 -33.88 -16.31 4.69
CA GLN A 374 -33.80 -17.63 5.34
C GLN A 374 -32.56 -18.41 4.91
N TYR A 375 -31.62 -17.74 4.25
CA TYR A 375 -30.36 -18.36 3.86
C TYR A 375 -29.52 -18.68 5.10
N PHE A 376 -29.19 -19.96 5.27
CA PHE A 376 -28.22 -20.40 6.25
C PHE A 376 -27.34 -21.46 5.61
N ASP A 377 -26.04 -21.26 5.70
CA ASP A 377 -25.05 -22.18 5.18
C ASP A 377 -24.01 -22.50 6.24
N GLU A 378 -23.87 -23.77 6.57
CA GLU A 378 -23.01 -24.24 7.66
C GLU A 378 -21.53 -24.10 7.27
N VAL A 379 -20.72 -23.55 8.17
CA VAL A 379 -19.29 -23.42 7.93
C VAL A 379 -18.60 -24.76 8.20
N THR A 380 -18.09 -25.39 7.15
CA THR A 380 -17.43 -26.71 7.23
C THR A 380 -15.90 -26.66 7.17
N ASP A 381 -15.31 -25.47 7.12
CA ASP A 381 -13.85 -25.29 7.02
C ASP A 381 -13.13 -25.84 8.28
N GLU A 382 -12.20 -26.78 8.09
CA GLU A 382 -11.54 -27.49 9.19
C GLU A 382 -10.70 -26.55 10.07
N ALA A 383 -10.03 -25.55 9.47
CA ALA A 383 -9.21 -24.59 10.21
C ALA A 383 -10.10 -23.67 11.08
N PHE A 384 -11.24 -23.24 10.55
CA PHE A 384 -12.23 -22.50 11.31
C PHE A 384 -12.84 -23.34 12.45
N LEU A 385 -13.19 -24.60 12.20
CA LEU A 385 -13.73 -25.51 13.22
C LEU A 385 -12.73 -25.80 14.35
N ALA A 386 -11.42 -25.76 14.08
CA ALA A 386 -10.39 -25.90 15.11
C ALA A 386 -10.38 -24.73 16.14
N THR A 387 -11.05 -23.61 15.84
CA THR A 387 -11.15 -22.44 16.73
C THR A 387 -12.35 -22.48 17.68
N ARG A 388 -13.08 -23.59 17.75
CA ARG A 388 -14.36 -23.71 18.49
C ARG A 388 -14.31 -23.26 19.95
N GLU A 389 -13.19 -23.45 20.64
CA GLU A 389 -13.03 -23.10 22.05
C GLU A 389 -13.15 -21.59 22.32
N VAL A 390 -12.88 -20.73 21.33
CA VAL A 390 -12.90 -19.27 21.46
C VAL A 390 -14.12 -18.62 20.78
N TRP A 391 -15.09 -19.40 20.32
CA TRP A 391 -16.28 -18.84 19.64
C TRP A 391 -17.21 -18.04 20.55
N ASP A 392 -17.20 -18.35 21.85
CA ASP A 392 -17.96 -17.62 22.88
C ASP A 392 -17.21 -16.38 23.39
N GLN A 393 -15.95 -16.23 23.00
CA GLN A 393 -15.13 -15.08 23.37
C GLN A 393 -15.57 -13.84 22.60
N THR A 394 -15.73 -12.72 23.29
CA THR A 394 -16.12 -11.45 22.66
C THR A 394 -14.93 -10.57 22.28
N VAL A 395 -13.83 -10.65 23.03
CA VAL A 395 -12.67 -9.77 22.90
C VAL A 395 -11.39 -10.56 23.17
N VAL A 396 -10.27 -10.20 22.54
CA VAL A 396 -9.01 -10.96 22.64
C VAL A 396 -8.40 -10.96 24.05
N SER A 397 -8.75 -9.98 24.88
CA SER A 397 -8.19 -9.73 26.21
C SER A 397 -8.94 -10.40 27.36
N GLU A 398 -10.04 -11.11 27.09
CA GLU A 398 -10.87 -11.74 28.12
C GLU A 398 -11.57 -13.00 27.62
N ASP A 399 -11.63 -14.02 28.48
CA ASP A 399 -12.46 -15.21 28.34
C ASP A 399 -13.14 -15.52 29.68
N ASN A 400 -13.87 -16.63 29.82
CA ASN A 400 -14.59 -16.94 31.07
C ASN A 400 -13.69 -17.06 32.32
N GLU A 401 -12.39 -17.32 32.17
CA GLU A 401 -11.42 -17.45 33.26
C GLU A 401 -10.50 -16.23 33.41
N VAL A 402 -10.30 -15.49 32.31
CA VAL A 402 -9.36 -14.38 32.20
C VAL A 402 -10.07 -13.04 32.08
N TYR A 403 -9.92 -12.19 33.08
CA TYR A 403 -10.44 -10.82 33.11
C TYR A 403 -9.53 -9.81 32.38
N ARG A 404 -10.10 -8.86 31.63
CA ARG A 404 -9.34 -7.84 30.87
C ARG A 404 -8.28 -7.11 31.69
N ALA A 405 -8.64 -6.63 32.88
CA ALA A 405 -7.70 -5.85 33.69
C ALA A 405 -6.48 -6.70 34.14
N GLU A 406 -6.69 -7.99 34.34
CA GLU A 406 -5.66 -8.93 34.75
C GLU A 406 -4.71 -9.24 33.56
N TYR A 407 -5.26 -9.37 32.35
CA TYR A 407 -4.48 -9.52 31.13
C TYR A 407 -3.66 -8.25 30.82
N LEU A 408 -4.25 -7.07 30.99
CA LEU A 408 -3.54 -5.79 30.85
C LEU A 408 -2.36 -5.67 31.82
N ALA A 409 -2.57 -6.04 33.10
CA ALA A 409 -1.52 -6.06 34.10
C ALA A 409 -0.41 -7.08 33.76
N TYR A 410 -0.78 -8.25 33.25
CA TYR A 410 0.17 -9.28 32.80
C TYR A 410 1.05 -8.80 31.64
N LEU A 411 0.44 -8.21 30.60
CA LEU A 411 1.18 -7.68 29.45
C LEU A 411 2.13 -6.55 29.84
N LEU A 412 1.69 -5.65 30.73
CA LEU A 412 2.54 -4.58 31.24
C LEU A 412 3.69 -5.14 32.08
N TRP A 413 3.41 -6.14 32.91
CA TRP A 413 4.44 -6.84 33.68
C TRP A 413 5.50 -7.50 32.79
N GLN A 414 5.11 -8.22 31.73
CA GLN A 414 6.06 -8.80 30.76
C GLN A 414 6.93 -7.73 30.10
N LYS A 415 6.34 -6.58 29.75
CA LYS A 415 7.09 -5.45 29.19
C LYS A 415 8.10 -4.89 30.20
N LEU A 416 7.72 -4.77 31.47
CA LEU A 416 8.62 -4.29 32.52
C LEU A 416 9.73 -5.30 32.81
N GLU A 417 9.43 -6.60 32.75
CA GLU A 417 10.43 -7.67 32.90
C GLU A 417 11.51 -7.60 31.82
N GLN A 418 11.12 -7.36 30.56
CA GLN A 418 12.06 -7.13 29.45
C GLN A 418 12.90 -5.86 29.61
N GLN A 419 12.40 -4.84 30.33
CA GLN A 419 13.12 -3.62 30.65
C GLN A 419 14.07 -3.78 31.85
N GLY A 420 13.98 -4.89 32.57
CA GLY A 420 14.87 -5.25 33.67
C GLY A 420 14.31 -4.95 35.07
N ILE A 421 15.00 -5.51 36.07
CA ILE A 421 14.59 -5.47 37.48
C ILE A 421 14.55 -4.03 38.04
N ASP A 422 15.48 -3.17 37.61
CA ASP A 422 15.52 -1.77 38.06
C ASP A 422 14.23 -1.04 37.68
N ARG A 423 13.73 -1.25 36.46
CA ARG A 423 12.51 -0.63 35.97
C ARG A 423 11.27 -1.19 36.66
N MET A 424 11.21 -2.50 36.91
CA MET A 424 10.15 -3.09 37.72
C MET A 424 10.11 -2.52 39.14
N THR A 425 11.27 -2.32 39.75
CA THR A 425 11.41 -1.75 41.10
C THR A 425 10.96 -0.29 41.13
N GLU A 426 11.40 0.50 40.16
CA GLU A 426 10.97 1.89 39.99
C GLU A 426 9.44 2.00 39.89
N VAL A 427 8.81 1.18 39.05
CA VAL A 427 7.35 1.18 38.89
C VAL A 427 6.64 0.70 40.16
N ALA A 428 7.20 -0.28 40.87
CA ALA A 428 6.63 -0.75 42.13
C ALA A 428 6.62 0.35 43.22
N GLU A 429 7.66 1.19 43.27
CA GLU A 429 7.83 2.25 44.26
C GLU A 429 7.05 3.55 43.94
N MET A 430 6.54 3.71 42.71
CA MET A 430 5.71 4.84 42.30
C MET A 430 4.46 5.01 43.16
N SER A 431 3.91 6.21 43.20
CA SER A 431 2.56 6.43 43.74
C SER A 431 1.50 5.73 42.87
N ALA A 432 0.33 5.44 43.45
CA ALA A 432 -0.77 4.82 42.70
C ALA A 432 -1.21 5.67 41.49
N GLU A 433 -1.16 7.01 41.61
CA GLU A 433 -1.49 7.94 40.52
C GLU A 433 -0.48 7.86 39.37
N GLU A 434 0.82 7.74 39.68
CA GLU A 434 1.88 7.60 38.68
C GLU A 434 1.84 6.23 38.00
N ARG A 435 1.65 5.14 38.76
CA ARG A 435 1.46 3.79 38.18
C ARG A 435 0.23 3.73 37.30
N LEU A 436 -0.89 4.34 37.71
CA LEU A 436 -2.11 4.41 36.90
C LEU A 436 -1.84 5.10 35.58
N LYS A 437 -1.02 6.17 35.57
CA LYS A 437 -0.63 6.85 34.33
C LYS A 437 0.16 5.92 33.40
N VAL A 438 1.09 5.13 33.95
CA VAL A 438 1.82 4.11 33.17
C VAL A 438 0.87 3.08 32.55
N VAL A 439 -0.12 2.62 33.31
CA VAL A 439 -1.15 1.69 32.82
C VAL A 439 -2.00 2.35 31.72
N GLN A 440 -2.44 3.59 31.92
CA GLN A 440 -3.24 4.33 30.94
C GLN A 440 -2.49 4.60 29.63
N ASP A 441 -1.21 4.97 29.72
CA ASP A 441 -0.34 5.18 28.56
C ASP A 441 -0.13 3.84 27.82
N PHE A 442 0.01 2.73 28.54
CA PHE A 442 0.14 1.39 27.94
C PHE A 442 -1.18 0.88 27.31
N MET A 443 -2.32 1.23 27.89
CA MET A 443 -3.66 0.87 27.41
C MET A 443 -4.06 1.66 26.15
N GLY A 444 -3.56 2.88 25.98
CA GLY A 444 -4.03 3.84 24.97
C GLY A 444 -3.99 3.35 23.52
N ASP A 445 -3.03 2.51 23.15
CA ASP A 445 -2.85 2.00 21.79
C ASP A 445 -3.58 0.66 21.52
N ARG A 446 -4.28 0.10 22.52
CA ARG A 446 -4.85 -1.26 22.50
C ARG A 446 -6.37 -1.27 22.32
N TYR A 447 -6.85 -0.64 21.27
CA TYR A 447 -8.30 -0.53 21.00
C TYR A 447 -8.98 -1.87 20.73
N SER A 448 -8.28 -2.82 20.09
CA SER A 448 -8.79 -4.18 19.79
C SER A 448 -9.06 -5.02 21.04
N GLU A 449 -8.45 -4.66 22.17
CA GLU A 449 -8.59 -5.33 23.46
C GLU A 449 -9.75 -4.77 24.30
N ALA A 450 -10.50 -3.78 23.78
CA ALA A 450 -11.76 -3.29 24.36
C ALA A 450 -11.69 -2.90 25.86
N TYR A 451 -10.61 -2.25 26.27
CA TYR A 451 -10.49 -1.69 27.61
C TYR A 451 -11.40 -0.47 27.82
N THR A 452 -11.74 -0.21 29.08
CA THR A 452 -12.66 0.85 29.49
C THR A 452 -11.95 1.68 30.54
N LYS A 453 -11.60 2.90 30.15
CA LYS A 453 -10.93 3.86 31.03
C LYS A 453 -11.83 4.18 32.23
N GLY A 454 -11.24 4.20 33.42
CA GLY A 454 -11.91 4.34 34.70
C GLY A 454 -12.28 3.02 35.38
N ILE A 455 -12.25 1.89 34.67
CA ILE A 455 -12.54 0.55 35.21
C ILE A 455 -11.30 -0.32 35.06
N HIS A 456 -10.98 -0.68 33.81
CA HIS A 456 -9.93 -1.66 33.50
C HIS A 456 -8.53 -1.15 33.84
N ASP A 457 -8.26 0.15 33.68
CA ASP A 457 -6.99 0.78 34.04
C ASP A 457 -6.79 0.85 35.56
N GLN A 458 -7.85 1.16 36.31
CA GLN A 458 -7.79 1.21 37.79
C GLN A 458 -7.60 -0.19 38.37
N ASP A 459 -8.34 -1.17 37.87
CA ASP A 459 -8.22 -2.56 38.33
C ASP A 459 -6.87 -3.16 37.94
N ALA A 460 -6.37 -2.87 36.73
CA ALA A 460 -5.05 -3.32 36.28
C ALA A 460 -3.92 -2.68 37.10
N GLU A 461 -4.04 -1.42 37.53
CA GLU A 461 -3.07 -0.79 38.43
C GLU A 461 -2.96 -1.53 39.76
N LYS A 462 -4.10 -1.89 40.37
CA LYS A 462 -4.13 -2.64 41.63
C LYS A 462 -3.50 -4.03 41.47
N ILE A 463 -3.86 -4.74 40.40
CA ILE A 463 -3.31 -6.07 40.09
C ILE A 463 -1.80 -5.96 39.82
N LEU A 464 -1.36 -4.95 39.07
CA LEU A 464 0.05 -4.73 38.78
C LEU A 464 0.85 -4.40 40.05
N ALA A 465 0.31 -3.56 40.93
CA ALA A 465 0.94 -3.22 42.21
C ALA A 465 1.09 -4.48 43.10
N ALA A 466 0.05 -5.30 43.16
CA ALA A 466 0.08 -6.59 43.86
C ALA A 466 1.11 -7.55 43.24
N LEU A 467 1.17 -7.63 41.92
CA LEU A 467 2.09 -8.48 41.16
C LEU A 467 3.56 -8.10 41.39
N LEU A 468 3.90 -6.82 41.25
CA LEU A 468 5.26 -6.32 41.42
C LEU A 468 5.75 -6.42 42.88
N SER A 469 4.89 -6.08 43.85
CA SER A 469 5.23 -6.19 45.27
C SER A 469 5.42 -7.65 45.70
N THR A 470 4.55 -8.55 45.23
CA THR A 470 4.64 -9.99 45.51
C THR A 470 5.89 -10.59 44.87
N GLN A 471 6.22 -10.22 43.62
CA GLN A 471 7.45 -10.68 42.96
C GLN A 471 8.71 -10.29 43.73
N SER A 472 8.79 -9.04 44.19
CA SER A 472 9.93 -8.55 44.97
C SER A 472 10.04 -9.29 46.31
N ALA A 473 8.92 -9.49 46.99
CA ALA A 473 8.87 -10.17 48.28
C ALA A 473 9.18 -11.68 48.19
N LEU A 474 8.77 -12.35 47.10
CA LEU A 474 8.99 -13.77 46.89
C LEU A 474 10.46 -14.12 46.57
N GLN A 475 11.30 -13.18 46.11
CA GLN A 475 12.68 -13.47 45.73
C GLN A 475 12.76 -14.67 44.77
N LEU A 476 13.54 -15.71 45.05
CA LEU A 476 13.59 -16.95 44.24
C LEU A 476 12.41 -17.89 44.49
N ALA A 477 11.57 -17.63 45.49
CA ALA A 477 10.30 -18.32 45.67
C ALA A 477 9.25 -17.96 44.58
N ARG A 478 9.57 -16.99 43.69
CA ARG A 478 8.75 -16.63 42.51
C ARG A 478 8.69 -17.73 41.45
N TYR A 479 9.70 -18.60 41.37
CA TYR A 479 9.64 -19.76 40.49
C TYR A 479 8.58 -20.75 40.99
N TYR A 480 8.05 -21.64 40.15
CA TYR A 480 7.09 -22.63 40.64
C TYR A 480 7.77 -23.63 41.60
N PRO A 481 7.07 -24.12 42.64
CA PRO A 481 7.60 -25.13 43.58
C PRO A 481 8.21 -26.35 42.87
N ARG A 482 7.59 -26.79 41.77
CA ARG A 482 8.06 -27.92 40.96
C ARG A 482 9.39 -27.64 40.25
N ALA A 483 9.58 -26.44 39.70
CA ALA A 483 10.84 -26.05 39.06
C ALA A 483 11.99 -25.97 40.09
N ARG A 484 11.74 -25.40 41.27
CA ARG A 484 12.72 -25.39 42.38
C ARG A 484 13.08 -26.81 42.83
N ALA A 485 12.09 -27.69 42.94
CA ALA A 485 12.31 -29.09 43.27
C ALA A 485 13.16 -29.80 42.21
N CYS A 486 12.86 -29.61 40.94
CA CYS A 486 13.62 -30.15 39.82
C CYS A 486 15.09 -29.74 39.89
N ALA A 487 15.34 -28.44 40.06
CA ALA A 487 16.68 -27.89 40.28
C ALA A 487 17.38 -28.52 41.48
N ALA A 488 16.70 -28.66 42.62
CA ALA A 488 17.27 -29.19 43.86
C ALA A 488 17.66 -30.66 43.71
N VAL A 489 16.74 -31.47 43.18
CA VAL A 489 16.91 -32.90 42.95
C VAL A 489 18.04 -33.13 41.96
N PHE A 490 18.03 -32.43 40.82
CA PHE A 490 19.09 -32.50 39.83
C PHE A 490 20.45 -32.18 40.45
N TRP A 491 20.61 -30.98 41.01
CA TRP A 491 21.90 -30.47 41.45
C TRP A 491 22.53 -31.30 42.58
N ASN A 492 21.71 -31.77 43.53
CA ASN A 492 22.23 -32.43 44.73
C ASN A 492 22.39 -33.96 44.57
N LYS A 493 21.69 -34.60 43.62
CA LYS A 493 21.59 -36.08 43.58
C LYS A 493 21.86 -36.70 42.22
N PHE A 494 21.69 -35.97 41.12
CA PHE A 494 21.84 -36.51 39.77
C PHE A 494 22.97 -35.85 38.97
N CYS A 495 23.34 -34.60 39.27
CA CYS A 495 24.45 -33.93 38.62
C CYS A 495 25.78 -34.62 38.95
N ASP A 496 26.62 -34.79 37.93
CA ASP A 496 27.99 -35.29 38.13
C ASP A 496 28.74 -34.36 39.11
N PRO A 497 29.39 -34.91 40.18
CA PRO A 497 30.02 -34.10 41.20
C PRO A 497 31.16 -33.20 40.69
N ASP A 498 31.87 -33.60 39.64
CA ASP A 498 32.98 -32.81 39.10
C ASP A 498 32.44 -31.72 38.14
N ALA A 499 31.42 -32.03 37.35
CA ALA A 499 30.69 -31.04 36.56
C ALA A 499 30.04 -29.96 37.45
N ALA A 500 29.38 -30.36 38.54
CA ALA A 500 28.76 -29.45 39.50
C ALA A 500 29.79 -28.50 40.14
N LYS A 501 30.97 -29.00 40.52
CA LYS A 501 32.07 -28.17 41.06
C LYS A 501 32.60 -27.17 40.04
N MET A 502 32.83 -27.59 38.79
CA MET A 502 33.30 -26.70 37.74
C MET A 502 32.30 -25.58 37.45
N MET A 503 31.01 -25.93 37.37
CA MET A 503 29.94 -24.97 37.15
C MET A 503 29.81 -24.01 38.35
N LEU A 504 29.82 -24.52 39.59
CA LEU A 504 29.77 -23.69 40.79
C LEU A 504 30.92 -22.67 40.82
N ALA A 505 32.16 -23.09 40.52
CA ALA A 505 33.31 -22.19 40.48
C ALA A 505 33.15 -21.07 39.43
N ARG A 506 32.51 -21.36 38.29
CA ARG A 506 32.19 -20.36 37.26
C ARG A 506 31.12 -19.37 37.74
N LEU A 507 30.06 -19.86 38.39
CA LEU A 507 28.97 -19.04 38.94
C LEU A 507 29.47 -18.15 40.09
N GLU A 508 30.28 -18.67 41.01
CA GLU A 508 30.90 -17.90 42.10
C GLU A 508 31.85 -16.82 41.55
N GLY A 509 32.65 -17.17 40.54
CA GLY A 509 33.50 -16.20 39.84
C GLY A 509 32.69 -15.09 39.16
N PHE A 510 31.54 -15.42 38.58
CA PHE A 510 30.62 -14.45 37.99
C PHE A 510 29.95 -13.56 39.03
N ALA A 511 29.47 -14.13 40.14
CA ALA A 511 28.91 -13.36 41.25
C ALA A 511 29.94 -12.35 41.79
N THR A 512 31.18 -12.78 42.01
CA THR A 512 32.29 -11.90 42.43
C THR A 512 32.56 -10.80 41.41
N ARG A 513 32.54 -11.11 40.11
CA ARG A 513 32.68 -10.11 39.03
C ARG A 513 31.56 -9.08 39.10
N ASN A 514 30.32 -9.50 39.35
CA ASN A 514 29.15 -8.61 39.40
C ASN A 514 29.14 -7.71 40.64
N GLU A 515 29.69 -8.16 41.76
CA GLU A 515 29.92 -7.30 42.93
C GLU A 515 30.89 -6.15 42.62
N ILE A 516 31.91 -6.39 41.80
CA ILE A 516 32.95 -5.40 41.47
C ILE A 516 32.54 -4.52 40.28
N PHE A 517 31.86 -5.10 39.29
CA PHE A 517 31.47 -4.44 38.03
C PHE A 517 29.96 -4.59 37.80
N PRO A 518 29.12 -3.78 38.48
CA PRO A 518 27.67 -3.83 38.31
C PRO A 518 27.27 -3.37 36.90
N GLY A 519 26.17 -3.93 36.37
CA GLY A 519 25.59 -3.54 35.08
C GLY A 519 25.20 -4.71 34.17
N ASP A 520 25.66 -5.93 34.46
CA ASP A 520 25.27 -7.15 33.74
C ASP A 520 24.92 -8.27 34.74
N PRO A 521 23.67 -8.29 35.25
CA PRO A 521 23.28 -9.17 36.36
C PRO A 521 23.10 -10.64 35.94
N THR A 522 23.06 -10.95 34.64
CA THR A 522 22.73 -12.29 34.13
C THR A 522 23.64 -12.67 32.97
N GLN A 523 24.31 -13.82 33.07
CA GLN A 523 25.06 -14.37 31.94
C GLN A 523 24.23 -15.42 31.21
N ALA A 524 23.72 -15.08 30.03
CA ALA A 524 22.82 -15.93 29.25
C ALA A 524 23.45 -17.30 28.91
N ASP A 525 24.76 -17.35 28.64
CA ASP A 525 25.47 -18.59 28.33
C ASP A 525 25.45 -19.58 29.50
N TYR A 526 25.58 -19.09 30.74
CA TYR A 526 25.56 -19.95 31.93
C TYR A 526 24.15 -20.46 32.22
N VAL A 527 23.14 -19.61 32.01
CA VAL A 527 21.74 -20.02 32.11
C VAL A 527 21.42 -21.08 31.05
N ALA A 528 21.85 -20.89 29.80
CA ALA A 528 21.64 -21.86 28.72
C ALA A 528 22.32 -23.21 29.01
N GLU A 529 23.55 -23.20 29.54
CA GLU A 529 24.28 -24.42 29.91
C GLU A 529 23.57 -25.17 31.05
N LEU A 530 23.13 -24.46 32.11
CA LEU A 530 22.35 -25.05 33.20
C LEU A 530 21.01 -25.62 32.73
N ARG A 531 20.30 -24.91 31.84
CA ARG A 531 19.05 -25.39 31.22
C ARG A 531 19.27 -26.67 30.42
N ALA A 532 20.35 -26.76 29.64
CA ALA A 532 20.71 -27.97 28.90
C ALA A 532 21.02 -29.15 29.82
N MET A 533 21.74 -28.91 30.94
CA MET A 533 22.03 -29.92 31.95
C MET A 533 20.76 -30.46 32.60
N VAL A 534 19.82 -29.58 32.97
CA VAL A 534 18.53 -29.97 33.56
C VAL A 534 17.64 -30.69 32.54
N ALA A 535 17.61 -30.23 31.28
CA ALA A 535 16.85 -30.87 30.22
C ALA A 535 17.30 -32.32 29.98
N ALA A 536 18.61 -32.58 29.94
CA ALA A 536 19.15 -33.92 29.83
C ALA A 536 18.74 -34.82 31.00
N PHE A 537 18.76 -34.29 32.23
CA PHE A 537 18.28 -35.01 33.41
C PHE A 537 16.78 -35.34 33.34
N ILE A 538 15.96 -34.42 32.87
CA ILE A 538 14.52 -34.64 32.69
C ILE A 538 14.27 -35.74 31.67
N GLU A 539 14.96 -35.70 30.52
CA GLU A 539 14.86 -36.69 29.46
C GLU A 539 15.30 -38.09 29.93
N GLU A 540 16.41 -38.19 30.67
CA GLU A 540 16.94 -39.46 31.17
C GLU A 540 16.06 -40.09 32.26
N THR A 541 15.51 -39.28 33.17
CA THR A 541 14.84 -39.79 34.37
C THR A 541 13.32 -39.84 34.28
N GLY A 542 12.70 -38.95 33.49
CA GLY A 542 11.24 -38.78 33.42
C GLY A 542 10.59 -38.39 34.75
N LEU A 543 11.35 -37.83 35.71
CA LEU A 543 10.83 -37.48 37.04
C LEU A 543 9.99 -36.21 37.05
N PHE A 544 10.30 -35.27 36.14
CA PHE A 544 9.66 -33.97 35.97
C PHE A 544 9.26 -33.77 34.49
N PRO A 545 8.30 -32.89 34.18
CA PRO A 545 7.92 -32.57 32.81
C PRO A 545 8.98 -31.70 32.09
N PRO A 546 9.07 -31.77 30.74
CA PRO A 546 10.04 -31.00 29.96
C PRO A 546 9.95 -29.47 30.14
N GLU A 547 8.75 -28.94 30.39
CA GLU A 547 8.53 -27.50 30.60
C GLU A 547 9.26 -26.93 31.82
N ASP A 548 9.69 -27.77 32.78
CA ASP A 548 10.39 -27.31 33.97
C ASP A 548 11.89 -27.05 33.73
N ALA A 549 12.46 -27.50 32.60
CA ALA A 549 13.88 -27.37 32.32
C ALA A 549 14.35 -25.90 32.30
N ASP A 550 13.57 -25.05 31.64
CA ASP A 550 13.85 -23.63 31.45
C ASP A 550 13.84 -22.85 32.78
N PRO A 551 12.75 -22.88 33.57
CA PRO A 551 12.70 -22.19 34.86
C PRO A 551 13.65 -22.81 35.90
N ALA A 552 13.89 -24.12 35.88
CA ALA A 552 14.80 -24.77 36.83
C ALA A 552 16.27 -24.41 36.56
N GLY A 553 16.69 -24.34 35.28
CA GLY A 553 18.06 -23.94 34.93
C GLY A 553 18.35 -22.47 35.26
N GLU A 554 17.37 -21.58 35.02
CA GLU A 554 17.48 -20.17 35.40
C GLU A 554 17.46 -19.98 36.92
N TYR A 555 16.59 -20.72 37.63
CA TYR A 555 16.58 -20.74 39.08
C TYR A 555 17.94 -21.17 39.65
N LEU A 556 18.59 -22.22 39.13
CA LEU A 556 19.93 -22.65 39.56
C LEU A 556 20.99 -21.55 39.40
N PHE A 557 20.93 -20.80 38.31
CA PHE A 557 21.84 -19.67 38.10
C PHE A 557 21.70 -18.65 39.22
N TYR A 558 20.46 -18.23 39.51
CA TYR A 558 20.21 -17.22 40.54
C TYR A 558 20.41 -17.73 41.96
N GLU A 559 20.09 -19.00 42.22
CA GLU A 559 20.30 -19.65 43.52
C GLU A 559 21.78 -19.58 43.93
N HIS A 560 22.68 -19.88 42.98
CA HIS A 560 24.12 -19.96 43.26
C HIS A 560 24.85 -18.63 43.12
N THR A 561 24.27 -17.65 42.43
CA THR A 561 24.84 -16.30 42.31
C THR A 561 24.38 -15.34 43.42
N ASN A 562 23.20 -15.57 44.04
CA ASN A 562 22.63 -14.66 45.05
C ASN A 562 22.83 -15.11 46.52
N GLY A 563 23.28 -16.33 46.81
CA GLY A 563 23.40 -16.81 48.20
C GLY A 563 24.00 -18.20 48.37
N ARG A 564 24.13 -18.65 49.64
CA ARG A 564 24.69 -19.96 50.01
C ARG A 564 23.65 -20.99 50.47
N ASP A 565 22.45 -20.53 50.83
CA ASP A 565 21.39 -21.38 51.40
C ASP A 565 20.24 -21.52 50.40
N TRP A 566 19.77 -22.76 50.21
CA TRP A 566 18.68 -23.07 49.27
C TRP A 566 17.40 -22.29 49.64
N VAL A 567 16.75 -21.64 48.68
CA VAL A 567 15.48 -20.94 48.93
C VAL A 567 14.31 -21.91 49.07
N VAL A 568 13.48 -21.70 50.10
CA VAL A 568 12.29 -22.51 50.41
C VAL A 568 11.07 -21.62 50.60
N SER A 569 9.94 -22.01 50.02
CA SER A 569 8.66 -21.34 50.29
C SER A 569 8.17 -21.59 51.73
N GLN A 570 7.53 -20.59 52.34
CA GLN A 570 6.95 -20.73 53.67
C GLN A 570 5.94 -21.89 53.74
N GLU A 571 5.17 -22.11 52.68
CA GLU A 571 4.20 -23.19 52.60
C GLU A 571 4.88 -24.56 52.54
N ALA A 572 5.96 -24.73 51.78
CA ALA A 572 6.71 -25.99 51.75
C ALA A 572 7.38 -26.29 53.10
N ASP A 573 7.97 -25.29 53.76
CA ASP A 573 8.56 -25.45 55.11
C ASP A 573 7.49 -25.85 56.16
N SER A 574 6.32 -25.21 56.08
CA SER A 574 5.18 -25.54 56.95
C SER A 574 4.67 -26.96 56.70
N LEU A 575 4.49 -27.34 55.43
CA LEU A 575 4.04 -28.68 55.04
C LEU A 575 5.07 -29.76 55.39
N LEU A 576 6.36 -29.48 55.26
CA LEU A 576 7.44 -30.37 55.68
C LEU A 576 7.38 -30.61 57.19
N THR A 577 7.28 -29.54 57.98
CA THR A 577 7.18 -29.62 59.45
C THR A 577 5.90 -30.37 59.88
N GLU A 578 4.80 -30.21 59.14
CA GLU A 578 3.57 -30.94 59.39
C GLU A 578 3.63 -32.41 58.97
N PHE A 579 4.32 -32.73 57.88
CA PHE A 579 4.59 -34.10 57.44
C PHE A 579 5.41 -34.86 58.47
N GLU A 580 6.49 -34.26 58.98
CA GLU A 580 7.30 -34.81 60.07
C GLU A 580 6.45 -35.04 61.32
N ARG A 581 5.69 -34.03 61.76
CA ARG A 581 4.76 -34.15 62.89
C ARG A 581 3.71 -35.23 62.67
N HIS A 582 3.24 -35.42 61.44
CA HIS A 582 2.27 -36.46 61.11
C HIS A 582 2.88 -37.86 61.28
N LEU A 583 4.10 -38.07 60.80
CA LEU A 583 4.84 -39.33 60.98
C LEU A 583 5.10 -39.62 62.46
N VAL A 584 5.50 -38.62 63.23
CA VAL A 584 5.69 -38.70 64.69
C VAL A 584 4.39 -39.11 65.39
N LYS A 585 3.30 -38.38 65.11
CA LYS A 585 1.97 -38.60 65.71
C LYS A 585 1.43 -40.00 65.41
N LYS A 586 1.75 -40.55 64.23
CA LYS A 586 1.36 -41.91 63.82
C LYS A 586 2.34 -42.99 64.29
N GLY A 587 3.49 -42.62 64.86
CA GLY A 587 4.56 -43.55 65.27
C GLY A 587 5.24 -44.25 64.09
N ARG A 588 5.22 -43.64 62.90
CA ARG A 588 5.67 -44.25 61.63
C ARG A 588 7.01 -43.73 61.11
N GLU A 589 7.71 -42.88 61.86
CA GLU A 589 9.04 -42.37 61.50
C GLU A 589 10.02 -43.51 61.16
N SER A 590 10.07 -44.55 61.99
CA SER A 590 10.99 -45.67 61.77
C SER A 590 10.65 -46.48 60.52
N ASP A 591 9.37 -46.53 60.13
CA ASP A 591 8.92 -47.21 58.93
C ASP A 591 9.32 -46.41 57.68
N PHE A 592 9.20 -45.08 57.73
CA PHE A 592 9.67 -44.20 56.67
C PHE A 592 11.17 -44.31 56.45
N THR A 593 11.97 -44.25 57.53
CA THR A 593 13.43 -44.41 57.43
C THR A 593 13.83 -45.80 56.93
N LYS A 594 13.14 -46.86 57.37
CA LYS A 594 13.40 -48.24 56.91
C LYS A 594 13.07 -48.41 55.42
N ALA A 595 11.98 -47.81 54.94
CA ALA A 595 11.57 -47.90 53.54
C ALA A 595 12.59 -47.23 52.60
N GLN A 596 13.25 -46.17 53.04
CA GLN A 596 14.27 -45.46 52.23
C GLN A 596 15.61 -46.20 52.14
N LYS A 597 16.04 -46.91 53.19
CA LYS A 597 17.39 -47.52 53.28
C LYS A 597 17.79 -48.38 52.07
N PRO A 598 16.95 -49.29 51.55
CA PRO A 598 17.30 -50.12 50.39
C PRO A 598 17.50 -49.31 49.10
N LEU A 599 16.85 -48.16 48.98
CA LEU A 599 16.79 -47.36 47.76
C LEU A 599 17.90 -46.31 47.67
N GLN A 600 18.71 -46.09 48.72
CA GLN A 600 19.74 -45.03 48.73
C GLN A 600 20.78 -45.12 47.60
N LYS A 601 20.96 -46.30 46.98
CA LYS A 601 21.86 -46.50 45.84
C LYS A 601 21.21 -46.27 44.47
N ASP A 602 19.90 -46.10 44.44
CA ASP A 602 19.11 -45.79 43.25
C ASP A 602 18.34 -44.48 43.49
N PRO A 603 18.94 -43.32 43.16
CA PRO A 603 18.36 -42.00 43.39
C PRO A 603 16.96 -41.84 42.80
N HIS A 604 16.69 -42.48 41.66
CA HIS A 604 15.40 -42.43 40.97
C HIS A 604 14.29 -43.05 41.82
N SER A 605 14.44 -44.34 42.18
CA SER A 605 13.47 -45.03 43.02
C SER A 605 13.36 -44.42 44.43
N HIS A 606 14.45 -43.89 44.97
CA HIS A 606 14.44 -43.23 46.28
C HIS A 606 13.60 -41.94 46.25
N TYR A 607 13.73 -41.11 45.23
CA TYR A 607 12.90 -39.92 45.07
C TYR A 607 11.42 -40.28 44.86
N GLN A 608 11.12 -41.26 44.01
CA GLN A 608 9.75 -41.71 43.77
C GLN A 608 9.06 -42.19 45.06
N LEU A 609 9.75 -42.97 45.90
CA LEU A 609 9.22 -43.40 47.20
C LEU A 609 8.89 -42.20 48.10
N ILE A 610 9.78 -41.21 48.19
CA ILE A 610 9.53 -40.01 49.02
C ILE A 610 8.33 -39.25 48.47
N ARG A 611 8.27 -39.05 47.15
CA ARG A 611 7.14 -38.41 46.47
C ARG A 611 5.82 -39.11 46.76
N ASP A 612 5.77 -40.43 46.74
CA ASP A 612 4.56 -41.20 47.04
C ASP A 612 4.12 -41.05 48.50
N TRP A 613 5.05 -40.98 49.45
CA TRP A 613 4.74 -40.75 50.86
C TRP A 613 4.22 -39.34 51.11
N VAL A 614 4.84 -38.32 50.50
CA VAL A 614 4.36 -36.93 50.60
C VAL A 614 3.01 -36.78 49.91
N ARG A 615 2.82 -37.37 48.73
CA ARG A 615 1.52 -37.42 48.03
C ARG A 615 0.45 -38.06 48.90
N GLY A 616 0.78 -39.18 49.55
CA GLY A 616 -0.11 -39.85 50.52
C GLY A 616 -0.55 -38.94 51.67
N PHE A 617 0.35 -38.08 52.15
CA PHE A 617 0.07 -37.08 53.18
C PHE A 617 -0.79 -35.90 52.69
N LEU A 618 -0.64 -35.51 51.43
CA LEU A 618 -1.35 -34.36 50.84
C LEU A 618 -2.72 -34.70 50.23
N LEU A 619 -3.06 -35.99 50.04
CA LEU A 619 -4.34 -36.44 49.45
C LEU A 619 -5.58 -35.79 50.08
N ASP A 620 -5.61 -35.65 51.41
CA ASP A 620 -6.75 -35.11 52.15
C ASP A 620 -6.69 -33.57 52.33
N ARG A 621 -5.76 -32.89 51.64
CA ARG A 621 -5.48 -31.45 51.79
C ARG A 621 -5.66 -30.70 50.48
N ASN A 622 -6.86 -30.16 50.28
CA ASN A 622 -7.18 -29.36 49.09
C ASN A 622 -6.21 -28.18 48.92
N GLY A 623 -5.72 -27.96 47.70
CA GLY A 623 -4.82 -26.85 47.34
C GLY A 623 -3.34 -27.03 47.73
N ALA A 624 -3.00 -27.97 48.61
CA ALA A 624 -1.61 -28.18 49.06
C ALA A 624 -0.76 -29.01 48.06
N ASN A 625 -1.38 -29.70 47.11
CA ASN A 625 -0.70 -30.53 46.13
C ASN A 625 0.28 -29.76 45.23
N LYS A 626 0.11 -28.44 45.07
CA LYS A 626 1.06 -27.59 44.30
C LYS A 626 2.47 -27.56 44.89
N TYR A 627 2.63 -27.90 46.18
CA TYR A 627 3.93 -27.97 46.86
C TYR A 627 4.48 -29.40 47.00
N LEU A 628 3.82 -30.41 46.42
CA LEU A 628 4.23 -31.82 46.53
C LEU A 628 5.71 -32.03 46.17
N GLU A 629 6.11 -31.54 45.01
CA GLU A 629 7.45 -31.79 44.48
C GLU A 629 8.52 -31.05 45.28
N GLU A 630 8.22 -29.83 45.77
CA GLU A 630 9.13 -29.06 46.63
C GLU A 630 9.35 -29.76 47.96
N VAL A 631 8.28 -30.18 48.65
CA VAL A 631 8.39 -30.93 49.92
C VAL A 631 9.12 -32.26 49.72
N ALA A 632 8.83 -33.01 48.64
CA ALA A 632 9.52 -34.25 48.33
C ALA A 632 11.02 -34.01 48.03
N GLY A 633 11.34 -32.95 47.28
CA GLY A 633 12.71 -32.53 46.96
C GLY A 633 13.50 -32.17 48.22
N LEU A 634 12.91 -31.43 49.15
CA LEU A 634 13.54 -31.06 50.43
C LEU A 634 13.90 -32.28 51.27
N VAL A 635 12.96 -33.22 51.42
CA VAL A 635 13.19 -34.47 52.15
C VAL A 635 14.28 -35.32 51.48
N PHE A 636 14.23 -35.45 50.15
CA PHE A 636 15.18 -36.26 49.39
C PHE A 636 16.61 -35.70 49.41
N CYS A 637 16.74 -34.37 49.33
CA CYS A 637 18.05 -33.71 49.33
C CYS A 637 18.67 -33.62 50.74
N GLY A 638 17.91 -33.91 51.80
CA GLY A 638 18.37 -33.79 53.19
C GLY A 638 18.41 -32.33 53.67
N HIS A 639 17.62 -31.49 53.01
CA HIS A 639 17.55 -30.04 53.20
C HIS A 639 16.60 -29.69 54.36
N LEU A 640 17.03 -30.02 55.59
CA LEU A 640 16.24 -29.86 56.82
C LEU A 640 16.71 -28.66 57.65
N HIS A 641 15.81 -27.69 57.87
CA HIS A 641 15.79 -26.69 58.95
C HIS A 641 16.98 -25.69 59.06
N LYS A 642 17.69 -25.39 57.97
CA LYS A 642 18.74 -24.33 57.92
C LYS A 642 18.70 -23.47 56.65
N GLN A 643 17.55 -23.39 56.00
CA GLN A 643 17.42 -22.80 54.67
C GLN A 643 16.80 -21.40 54.71
N ALA A 644 16.99 -20.65 53.61
CA ALA A 644 16.45 -19.30 53.45
C ALA A 644 14.94 -19.40 53.16
N VAL A 645 14.14 -19.57 54.22
CA VAL A 645 12.68 -19.59 54.13
C VAL A 645 12.17 -18.18 53.79
N VAL A 646 11.56 -18.05 52.62
CA VAL A 646 10.90 -16.81 52.20
C VAL A 646 9.54 -16.73 52.88
N LYS A 647 9.34 -15.71 53.71
CA LYS A 647 8.11 -15.49 54.51
C LYS A 647 6.99 -14.76 53.76
N ALA A 648 7.19 -14.47 52.48
CA ALA A 648 6.18 -13.81 51.66
C ALA A 648 5.16 -14.84 51.18
N ALA A 649 3.87 -14.52 51.32
CA ALA A 649 2.79 -15.36 50.79
C ALA A 649 2.67 -15.17 49.27
N THR A 650 2.29 -16.23 48.58
CA THR A 650 2.04 -16.20 47.12
C THR A 650 0.69 -15.60 46.75
N GLY A 651 -0.27 -15.55 47.68
CA GLY A 651 -1.62 -15.07 47.42
C GLY A 651 -2.11 -13.99 48.39
N GLN A 652 -3.01 -13.16 47.89
CA GLN A 652 -3.71 -12.10 48.61
C GLN A 652 -5.06 -11.79 47.92
N VAL A 653 -6.01 -11.22 48.66
CA VAL A 653 -7.29 -10.77 48.08
C VAL A 653 -7.20 -9.27 47.81
N LEU A 654 -7.44 -8.87 46.55
CA LEU A 654 -7.48 -7.47 46.16
C LEU A 654 -8.91 -6.95 46.26
N GLU A 655 -9.11 -5.90 47.07
CA GLU A 655 -10.44 -5.34 47.31
C GLU A 655 -10.77 -4.15 46.39
N GLY A 656 -12.07 -3.96 46.13
CA GLY A 656 -12.59 -2.82 45.39
C GLY A 656 -12.29 -2.84 43.90
N ILE A 657 -12.15 -4.02 43.31
CA ILE A 657 -12.14 -4.22 41.85
C ILE A 657 -13.53 -3.87 41.30
N GLN A 658 -13.58 -3.06 40.23
CA GLN A 658 -14.84 -2.52 39.68
C GLN A 658 -15.38 -3.34 38.50
N GLY A 659 -14.52 -4.11 37.85
CA GLY A 659 -14.85 -5.00 36.75
C GLY A 659 -15.98 -5.97 37.02
N ALA A 660 -16.85 -6.17 36.02
CA ALA A 660 -17.83 -7.25 36.01
C ALA A 660 -17.25 -8.45 35.25
N HIS A 661 -16.77 -9.46 35.99
CA HIS A 661 -16.21 -10.69 35.43
C HIS A 661 -16.33 -11.85 36.43
N ASP A 662 -16.44 -13.10 35.96
CA ASP A 662 -16.58 -14.28 36.82
C ASP A 662 -15.35 -14.56 37.70
N ALA A 663 -14.19 -13.99 37.34
CA ALA A 663 -12.97 -14.02 38.15
C ALA A 663 -13.00 -13.04 39.34
N VAL A 664 -13.98 -12.14 39.41
CA VAL A 664 -14.16 -11.16 40.49
C VAL A 664 -15.35 -11.60 41.34
N GLU A 665 -15.11 -11.90 42.61
CA GLU A 665 -16.14 -12.34 43.55
C GLU A 665 -17.11 -11.20 43.92
N GLU A 666 -18.28 -11.56 44.46
CA GLU A 666 -19.27 -10.59 44.95
C GLU A 666 -18.64 -9.58 45.93
N GLY A 667 -18.85 -8.29 45.66
CA GLY A 667 -18.27 -7.20 46.44
C GLY A 667 -16.95 -6.64 45.90
N GLY A 668 -16.48 -7.09 44.74
CA GLY A 668 -15.27 -6.56 44.09
C GLY A 668 -13.99 -7.13 44.67
N ASN A 669 -14.04 -8.38 45.16
CA ASN A 669 -12.88 -9.10 45.69
C ASN A 669 -12.26 -9.96 44.60
N TYR A 670 -10.97 -9.78 44.35
CA TYR A 670 -10.24 -10.57 43.38
C TYR A 670 -9.18 -11.44 44.07
N PRO A 671 -9.30 -12.78 44.05
CA PRO A 671 -8.32 -13.67 44.63
C PRO A 671 -7.07 -13.73 43.74
N PHE A 672 -6.02 -13.01 44.14
CA PHE A 672 -4.74 -13.00 43.44
C PHE A 672 -3.81 -14.07 44.05
N ASP A 673 -3.27 -14.95 43.21
CA ASP A 673 -2.15 -15.85 43.54
C ASP A 673 -1.10 -15.67 42.44
N TYR A 674 0.11 -15.26 42.81
CA TYR A 674 1.19 -14.91 41.88
C TYR A 674 1.50 -16.04 40.89
N LEU A 675 1.56 -17.27 41.39
CA LEU A 675 1.89 -18.44 40.57
C LEU A 675 0.71 -18.79 39.66
N ALA A 676 -0.51 -18.86 40.20
CA ALA A 676 -1.68 -19.13 39.38
C ALA A 676 -1.90 -18.05 38.30
N PHE A 677 -1.63 -16.79 38.62
CA PHE A 677 -1.71 -15.67 37.70
C PHE A 677 -0.75 -15.84 36.52
N GLN A 678 0.53 -16.11 36.78
CA GLN A 678 1.52 -16.31 35.71
C GLN A 678 1.18 -17.52 34.81
N GLU A 679 0.72 -18.62 35.39
CA GLU A 679 0.37 -19.85 34.64
C GLU A 679 -0.86 -19.62 33.78
N LYS A 680 -1.93 -19.09 34.39
CA LYS A 680 -3.20 -18.81 33.73
C LYS A 680 -3.00 -17.85 32.56
N LEU A 681 -2.35 -16.72 32.80
CA LEU A 681 -2.18 -15.67 31.78
C LEU A 681 -1.13 -16.05 30.74
N GLY A 682 -0.11 -16.82 31.13
CA GLY A 682 0.86 -17.41 30.19
C GLY A 682 0.23 -18.43 29.25
N ARG A 683 -0.68 -19.28 29.74
CA ARG A 683 -1.46 -20.21 28.89
C ARG A 683 -2.39 -19.43 27.97
N PHE A 684 -3.14 -18.48 28.51
CA PHE A 684 -4.05 -17.62 27.74
C PHE A 684 -3.34 -16.89 26.60
N ALA A 685 -2.18 -16.28 26.88
CA ALA A 685 -1.38 -15.57 25.88
C ALA A 685 -0.77 -16.49 24.80
N ARG A 686 -0.43 -17.74 25.13
CA ARG A 686 0.17 -18.69 24.17
C ARG A 686 -0.85 -19.49 23.36
N GLU A 687 -2.04 -19.72 23.90
CA GLU A 687 -3.03 -20.63 23.33
C GLU A 687 -4.30 -19.89 22.90
N SER A 688 -4.98 -19.21 23.82
CA SER A 688 -6.28 -18.57 23.56
C SER A 688 -6.16 -17.35 22.65
N VAL A 689 -5.19 -16.47 22.89
CA VAL A 689 -4.99 -15.23 22.13
C VAL A 689 -4.72 -15.50 20.64
N PRO A 690 -3.71 -16.32 20.26
CA PRO A 690 -3.47 -16.62 18.84
C PRO A 690 -4.65 -17.34 18.19
N ARG A 691 -5.37 -18.18 18.94
CA ARG A 691 -6.55 -18.88 18.42
C ARG A 691 -7.72 -17.93 18.17
N PHE A 692 -7.92 -16.95 19.04
CA PHE A 692 -8.95 -15.91 18.85
C PHE A 692 -8.62 -14.98 17.67
N GLU A 693 -7.36 -14.59 17.53
CA GLU A 693 -6.89 -13.82 16.36
C GLU A 693 -7.11 -14.62 15.07
N ALA A 694 -6.71 -15.90 15.03
CA ALA A 694 -6.96 -16.78 13.90
C ALA A 694 -8.46 -16.95 13.61
N TYR A 695 -9.30 -17.06 14.64
CA TYR A 695 -10.76 -17.10 14.49
C TYR A 695 -11.30 -15.84 13.82
N GLN A 696 -10.87 -14.65 14.23
CA GLN A 696 -11.33 -13.39 13.63
C GLN A 696 -10.89 -13.27 12.16
N GLU A 697 -9.63 -13.60 11.87
CA GLU A 697 -9.09 -13.58 10.51
C GLU A 697 -9.85 -14.57 9.60
N LEU A 698 -10.00 -15.83 10.04
CA LEU A 698 -10.73 -16.86 9.29
C LEU A 698 -12.20 -16.49 9.10
N LYS A 699 -12.86 -15.96 10.14
CA LYS A 699 -14.25 -15.48 10.07
C LYS A 699 -14.40 -14.40 9.00
N GLN A 700 -13.51 -13.41 8.98
CA GLN A 700 -13.54 -12.34 8.01
C GLN A 700 -13.26 -12.85 6.59
N ALA A 701 -12.25 -13.71 6.43
CA ALA A 701 -11.89 -14.31 5.14
C ALA A 701 -13.03 -15.16 4.56
N LEU A 702 -13.71 -15.96 5.37
CA LEU A 702 -14.86 -16.78 4.96
C LEU A 702 -16.04 -15.91 4.52
N ILE A 703 -16.35 -14.86 5.28
CA ILE A 703 -17.41 -13.92 4.91
C ILE A 703 -17.09 -13.25 3.58
N GLU A 704 -15.86 -12.75 3.38
CA GLU A 704 -15.49 -12.06 2.15
C GLU A 704 -15.48 -13.01 0.94
N SER A 705 -14.89 -14.20 1.08
CA SER A 705 -14.88 -15.23 0.03
C SER A 705 -16.29 -15.62 -0.38
N GLU A 706 -17.21 -15.79 0.56
CA GLU A 706 -18.59 -16.15 0.23
C GLU A 706 -19.36 -14.96 -0.35
N LYS A 707 -19.10 -13.72 0.10
CA LYS A 707 -19.66 -12.50 -0.52
C LYS A 707 -19.27 -12.38 -1.99
N GLU A 708 -18.01 -12.64 -2.33
CA GLU A 708 -17.52 -12.65 -3.71
C GLU A 708 -18.14 -13.81 -4.51
N ALA A 709 -18.19 -15.01 -3.94
CA ALA A 709 -18.79 -16.19 -4.58
C ALA A 709 -20.29 -15.98 -4.90
N LEU A 710 -21.04 -15.39 -3.98
CA LEU A 710 -22.46 -15.08 -4.16
C LEU A 710 -22.72 -13.80 -4.96
N ARG A 711 -21.71 -12.95 -5.15
CA ARG A 711 -21.80 -11.66 -5.85
C ARG A 711 -22.93 -10.76 -5.34
N LEU A 712 -23.05 -10.63 -4.02
CA LEU A 712 -24.18 -9.92 -3.39
C LEU A 712 -24.37 -8.48 -3.89
N HIS A 713 -23.28 -7.81 -4.29
CA HIS A 713 -23.31 -6.46 -4.86
C HIS A 713 -24.13 -6.34 -6.17
N GLU A 714 -24.39 -7.45 -6.88
CA GLU A 714 -25.23 -7.47 -8.08
C GLU A 714 -26.74 -7.46 -7.77
N PHE A 715 -27.14 -7.73 -6.51
CA PHE A 715 -28.55 -7.90 -6.13
C PHE A 715 -29.13 -6.71 -5.36
N GLU A 716 -28.30 -5.72 -5.04
CA GLU A 716 -28.77 -4.45 -4.50
C GLU A 716 -29.51 -3.67 -5.61
N PRO A 717 -30.80 -3.33 -5.42
CA PRO A 717 -31.56 -2.62 -6.43
C PRO A 717 -30.99 -1.21 -6.65
N ARG A 718 -30.55 -0.88 -7.87
CA ARG A 718 -30.01 0.44 -8.19
C ARG A 718 -31.03 1.22 -9.01
N VAL A 719 -31.76 2.10 -8.34
CA VAL A 719 -32.71 2.98 -9.03
C VAL A 719 -31.93 3.96 -9.91
N LEU A 720 -32.19 3.93 -11.23
CA LEU A 720 -31.56 4.87 -12.15
C LEU A 720 -31.84 6.31 -11.73
N SER A 721 -30.79 7.14 -11.72
CA SER A 721 -30.90 8.58 -11.44
C SER A 721 -31.75 9.35 -12.47
N SER A 722 -32.12 8.72 -13.59
CA SER A 722 -33.07 9.25 -14.57
C SER A 722 -34.53 8.84 -14.33
N PHE A 723 -34.80 7.89 -13.42
CA PHE A 723 -36.17 7.46 -13.15
C PHE A 723 -36.92 8.56 -12.39
N VAL A 724 -38.04 8.99 -12.96
CA VAL A 724 -38.98 9.94 -12.37
C VAL A 724 -40.27 9.19 -12.09
N ARG A 725 -40.67 9.17 -10.81
CA ARG A 725 -42.00 8.73 -10.42
C ARG A 725 -43.01 9.74 -10.99
N ASN A 726 -43.64 9.36 -12.09
CA ASN A 726 -44.58 10.21 -12.82
C ASN A 726 -46.04 9.85 -12.49
N GLN A 727 -46.97 10.70 -12.91
CA GLN A 727 -48.40 10.50 -12.64
C GLN A 727 -48.93 9.15 -13.18
N LEU A 728 -48.36 8.65 -14.28
CA LEU A 728 -48.69 7.34 -14.84
C LEU A 728 -48.30 6.20 -13.89
N VAL A 729 -47.10 6.26 -13.29
CA VAL A 729 -46.67 5.29 -12.28
C VAL A 729 -47.65 5.29 -11.11
N ASP A 730 -48.03 6.46 -10.60
CA ASP A 730 -48.88 6.59 -9.43
C ASP A 730 -50.32 6.15 -9.63
N GLU A 731 -50.95 6.58 -10.72
CA GLU A 731 -52.37 6.34 -10.92
C GLU A 731 -52.64 4.98 -11.56
N VAL A 732 -51.67 4.42 -12.29
CA VAL A 732 -51.85 3.23 -13.12
C VAL A 732 -51.01 2.05 -12.66
N TYR A 733 -49.70 2.20 -12.59
CA TYR A 733 -48.82 1.06 -12.34
C TYR A 733 -48.81 0.62 -10.88
N LEU A 734 -48.72 1.55 -9.92
CA LEU A 734 -48.71 1.21 -8.49
C LEU A 734 -49.98 0.47 -8.04
N PRO A 735 -51.21 0.84 -8.45
CA PRO A 735 -52.41 0.09 -8.09
C PRO A 735 -52.43 -1.33 -8.67
N ILE A 736 -52.01 -1.51 -9.92
CA ILE A 736 -51.97 -2.82 -10.60
C ILE A 736 -50.99 -3.75 -9.89
N VAL A 737 -49.78 -3.26 -9.63
CA VAL A 737 -48.74 -4.04 -8.97
C VAL A 737 -49.11 -4.28 -7.50
N GLY A 738 -49.68 -3.29 -6.82
CA GLY A 738 -50.17 -3.40 -5.44
C GLY A 738 -51.24 -4.49 -5.25
N ASP A 739 -52.22 -4.57 -6.16
CA ASP A 739 -53.26 -5.62 -6.11
C ASP A 739 -52.68 -7.04 -6.27
N ASN A 740 -51.64 -7.22 -7.09
CA ASN A 740 -50.95 -8.51 -7.22
C ASN A 740 -50.03 -8.81 -6.02
N LEU A 741 -49.22 -7.85 -5.58
CA LEU A 741 -48.35 -8.00 -4.41
C LEU A 741 -49.14 -8.36 -3.17
N ALA A 742 -50.32 -7.78 -2.97
CA ALA A 742 -51.21 -8.12 -1.87
C ALA A 742 -51.67 -9.60 -1.89
N LYS A 743 -51.75 -10.23 -3.07
CA LYS A 743 -52.00 -11.68 -3.18
C LYS A 743 -50.74 -12.50 -2.88
N GLN A 744 -49.57 -12.06 -3.35
CA GLN A 744 -48.33 -12.83 -3.21
C GLN A 744 -47.74 -12.81 -1.79
N ILE A 745 -47.69 -11.63 -1.16
CA ILE A 745 -47.00 -11.42 0.12
C ILE A 745 -47.90 -10.90 1.25
N GLY A 746 -49.15 -10.55 0.92
CA GLY A 746 -50.13 -10.04 1.88
C GLY A 746 -50.02 -8.53 2.12
N ALA A 747 -51.15 -7.89 2.38
CA ALA A 747 -51.20 -6.50 2.84
C ALA A 747 -51.02 -6.41 4.37
N ALA A 748 -50.46 -5.31 4.85
CA ALA A 748 -50.32 -4.96 6.26
C ALA A 748 -51.66 -4.55 6.89
N GLY A 749 -51.89 -4.93 8.16
CA GLY A 749 -53.11 -4.66 8.93
C GLY A 749 -54.12 -5.82 8.98
N ASP A 750 -55.33 -5.58 9.51
CA ASP A 750 -56.39 -6.58 9.76
C ASP A 750 -56.96 -7.24 8.49
N ALA A 751 -56.64 -6.72 7.31
CA ALA A 751 -57.04 -7.27 6.01
C ALA A 751 -56.02 -8.28 5.44
N LYS A 752 -55.13 -8.85 6.28
CA LYS A 752 -54.10 -9.80 5.86
C LYS A 752 -54.72 -11.14 5.44
N ARG A 753 -54.71 -11.40 4.14
CA ARG A 753 -55.12 -12.69 3.56
C ARG A 753 -54.16 -13.79 4.00
N THR A 754 -54.70 -14.96 4.36
CA THR A 754 -53.92 -16.16 4.70
C THR A 754 -53.66 -17.05 3.49
N ASP A 755 -54.41 -16.86 2.40
CA ASP A 755 -54.31 -17.58 1.13
C ASP A 755 -53.37 -16.86 0.15
N LEU A 756 -52.08 -16.78 0.49
CA LEU A 756 -51.07 -16.15 -0.35
C LEU A 756 -50.81 -16.96 -1.63
N MET A 757 -50.97 -16.33 -2.79
CA MET A 757 -50.88 -16.94 -4.11
C MET A 757 -50.60 -15.91 -5.21
N GLY A 758 -50.31 -16.36 -6.42
CA GLY A 758 -50.20 -15.52 -7.60
C GLY A 758 -48.76 -15.26 -8.07
N LEU A 759 -48.69 -14.82 -9.33
CA LEU A 759 -47.51 -14.43 -10.08
C LEU A 759 -47.91 -13.24 -10.96
N LEU A 760 -47.05 -12.24 -11.08
CA LEU A 760 -47.29 -11.08 -11.95
C LEU A 760 -46.69 -11.32 -13.33
N LEU A 761 -47.50 -11.24 -14.39
CA LEU A 761 -47.02 -11.34 -15.77
C LEU A 761 -47.21 -10.00 -16.49
N LEU A 762 -46.11 -9.30 -16.78
CA LEU A 762 -46.08 -7.99 -17.45
C LEU A 762 -45.70 -8.15 -18.92
N ILE A 763 -46.62 -7.80 -19.81
CA ILE A 763 -46.36 -7.78 -21.26
C ILE A 763 -46.44 -6.33 -21.75
N SER A 764 -45.43 -5.87 -22.48
CA SER A 764 -45.48 -4.56 -23.13
C SER A 764 -44.45 -4.47 -24.25
N PRO A 765 -44.57 -3.53 -25.20
CA PRO A 765 -43.50 -3.23 -26.13
C PRO A 765 -42.22 -2.74 -25.42
N PRO A 766 -41.05 -2.80 -26.08
CA PRO A 766 -39.81 -2.22 -25.57
C PRO A 766 -39.97 -0.73 -25.24
N GLY A 767 -39.31 -0.25 -24.19
CA GLY A 767 -39.27 1.18 -23.82
C GLY A 767 -40.32 1.63 -22.78
N TYR A 768 -41.20 0.73 -22.31
CA TYR A 768 -42.20 1.05 -21.26
C TYR A 768 -41.65 0.92 -19.82
N GLY A 769 -40.35 0.69 -19.63
CA GLY A 769 -39.69 0.74 -18.32
C GLY A 769 -40.07 -0.38 -17.32
N LYS A 770 -40.50 -1.57 -17.79
CA LYS A 770 -40.90 -2.71 -16.94
C LYS A 770 -39.86 -3.05 -15.88
N THR A 771 -38.61 -3.30 -16.30
CA THR A 771 -37.50 -3.66 -15.41
C THR A 771 -37.22 -2.56 -14.41
N THR A 772 -37.10 -1.32 -14.87
CA THR A 772 -36.83 -0.15 -14.01
C THR A 772 -37.94 0.08 -12.97
N LEU A 773 -39.20 -0.14 -13.34
CA LEU A 773 -40.33 -0.05 -12.42
C LEU A 773 -40.25 -1.13 -11.34
N MET A 774 -40.00 -2.40 -11.72
CA MET A 774 -39.91 -3.48 -10.74
C MET A 774 -38.72 -3.32 -9.80
N GLU A 775 -37.58 -2.88 -10.32
CA GLU A 775 -36.39 -2.58 -9.53
C GLU A 775 -36.64 -1.43 -8.54
N TYR A 776 -37.33 -0.36 -8.98
CA TYR A 776 -37.78 0.73 -8.11
C TYR A 776 -38.67 0.22 -6.97
N LEU A 777 -39.65 -0.64 -7.27
CA LEU A 777 -40.56 -1.17 -6.25
C LEU A 777 -39.83 -2.10 -5.28
N ALA A 778 -38.92 -2.94 -5.77
CA ALA A 778 -38.10 -3.79 -4.92
C ALA A 778 -37.25 -2.96 -3.95
N ASN A 779 -36.57 -1.91 -4.46
CA ASN A 779 -35.81 -0.96 -3.63
C ASN A 779 -36.69 -0.36 -2.53
N ARG A 780 -37.86 0.19 -2.89
CA ARG A 780 -38.75 0.86 -1.95
C ARG A 780 -39.31 -0.09 -0.90
N MET A 781 -39.63 -1.33 -1.28
CA MET A 781 -40.13 -2.35 -0.36
C MET A 781 -39.04 -3.03 0.49
N GLY A 782 -37.77 -2.76 0.20
CA GLY A 782 -36.63 -3.44 0.80
C GLY A 782 -36.56 -4.92 0.41
N LEU A 783 -37.02 -5.28 -0.79
CA LEU A 783 -36.90 -6.63 -1.34
C LEU A 783 -35.58 -6.75 -2.12
N ILE A 784 -34.96 -7.92 -2.01
CA ILE A 784 -33.78 -8.28 -2.81
C ILE A 784 -34.23 -8.49 -4.26
N PHE A 785 -33.66 -7.76 -5.21
CA PHE A 785 -34.09 -7.80 -6.60
C PHE A 785 -33.27 -8.82 -7.40
N MET A 786 -33.81 -10.03 -7.55
CA MET A 786 -33.20 -11.13 -8.29
C MET A 786 -33.64 -11.10 -9.75
N LYS A 787 -32.93 -10.30 -10.56
CA LYS A 787 -33.12 -10.26 -12.01
C LYS A 787 -32.51 -11.48 -12.70
N ILE A 788 -33.34 -12.29 -13.33
CA ILE A 788 -32.97 -13.44 -14.17
C ILE A 788 -33.11 -13.05 -15.63
N ASN A 789 -32.05 -13.20 -16.42
CA ASN A 789 -32.00 -12.74 -17.81
C ASN A 789 -32.45 -13.83 -18.78
N GLY A 790 -33.66 -13.68 -19.37
CA GLY A 790 -34.23 -14.63 -20.32
C GLY A 790 -33.33 -14.92 -21.54
N PRO A 791 -32.78 -13.90 -22.24
CA PRO A 791 -31.81 -14.11 -23.31
C PRO A 791 -30.59 -14.96 -22.94
N ALA A 792 -30.06 -14.79 -21.72
CA ALA A 792 -28.90 -15.56 -21.25
C ALA A 792 -29.27 -17.02 -20.91
N LEU A 793 -30.48 -17.28 -20.41
CA LEU A 793 -31.02 -18.64 -20.27
C LEU A 793 -31.22 -19.31 -21.63
N GLY A 794 -31.81 -18.58 -22.58
CA GLY A 794 -32.14 -19.06 -23.91
C GLY A 794 -33.24 -20.14 -23.93
N HIS A 795 -33.43 -20.75 -25.10
CA HIS A 795 -34.48 -21.73 -25.34
C HIS A 795 -34.08 -23.18 -25.03
N GLU A 796 -32.83 -23.45 -24.65
CA GLU A 796 -32.35 -24.81 -24.40
C GLU A 796 -32.46 -25.23 -22.92
N VAL A 797 -32.54 -24.27 -21.99
CA VAL A 797 -32.72 -24.54 -20.57
C VAL A 797 -34.15 -24.97 -20.30
N THR A 798 -34.34 -26.15 -19.72
CA THR A 798 -35.66 -26.74 -19.38
C THR A 798 -35.83 -27.09 -17.90
N SER A 799 -34.73 -27.12 -17.15
CA SER A 799 -34.70 -27.46 -15.73
C SER A 799 -34.09 -26.33 -14.88
N LEU A 800 -34.13 -26.51 -13.55
CA LEU A 800 -33.52 -25.62 -12.56
C LEU A 800 -32.20 -26.19 -12.03
N ASP A 801 -31.59 -27.14 -12.76
CA ASP A 801 -30.29 -27.70 -12.44
C ASP A 801 -29.19 -26.94 -13.20
N PRO A 802 -28.24 -26.28 -12.51
CA PRO A 802 -27.11 -25.62 -13.15
C PRO A 802 -26.22 -26.55 -13.99
N GLU A 803 -26.15 -27.85 -13.67
CA GLU A 803 -25.32 -28.81 -14.41
C GLU A 803 -25.90 -29.17 -15.78
N GLU A 804 -27.23 -29.07 -15.94
CA GLU A 804 -27.92 -29.32 -17.21
C GLU A 804 -27.92 -28.10 -18.15
N ALA A 805 -27.44 -26.94 -17.68
CA ALA A 805 -27.40 -25.71 -18.48
C ALA A 805 -26.37 -25.81 -19.64
N PRO A 806 -26.73 -25.34 -20.85
CA PRO A 806 -25.95 -25.58 -22.07
C PRO A 806 -24.63 -24.79 -22.15
N ASN A 807 -24.55 -23.66 -21.44
CA ASN A 807 -23.38 -22.78 -21.45
C ASN A 807 -23.20 -22.07 -20.10
N ALA A 808 -22.06 -21.40 -19.94
CA ALA A 808 -21.73 -20.70 -18.69
C ALA A 808 -22.73 -19.60 -18.32
N GLY A 809 -23.22 -18.82 -19.29
CA GLY A 809 -24.18 -17.74 -19.04
C GLY A 809 -25.50 -18.27 -18.48
N ALA A 810 -26.09 -19.27 -19.17
CA ALA A 810 -27.30 -19.94 -18.71
C ALA A 810 -27.13 -20.59 -17.33
N ARG A 811 -25.96 -21.20 -17.08
CA ARG A 811 -25.63 -21.80 -15.78
C ARG A 811 -25.63 -20.77 -14.65
N GLU A 812 -25.03 -19.60 -14.87
CA GLU A 812 -25.00 -18.53 -13.87
C GLU A 812 -26.41 -17.98 -13.58
N GLU A 813 -27.27 -17.83 -14.59
CA GLU A 813 -28.66 -17.42 -14.38
C GLU A 813 -29.47 -18.46 -13.58
N VAL A 814 -29.26 -19.77 -13.82
CA VAL A 814 -29.90 -20.83 -13.03
C VAL A 814 -29.37 -20.85 -11.59
N LYS A 815 -28.06 -20.64 -11.37
CA LYS A 815 -27.49 -20.49 -10.02
C LYS A 815 -28.09 -19.30 -9.28
N LYS A 816 -28.22 -18.16 -9.95
CA LYS A 816 -28.84 -16.94 -9.39
C LYS A 816 -30.29 -17.18 -8.98
N LEU A 817 -31.05 -17.88 -9.82
CA LEU A 817 -32.41 -18.30 -9.49
C LEU A 817 -32.45 -19.24 -8.29
N ASN A 818 -31.57 -20.24 -8.23
CA ASN A 818 -31.49 -21.15 -7.07
C ASN A 818 -31.06 -20.44 -5.78
N LEU A 819 -30.17 -19.44 -5.85
CA LEU A 819 -29.85 -18.58 -4.70
C LEU A 819 -31.09 -17.80 -4.23
N ALA A 820 -31.87 -17.25 -5.15
CA ALA A 820 -33.12 -16.56 -4.82
C ALA A 820 -34.12 -17.49 -4.11
N LEU A 821 -34.15 -18.78 -4.49
CA LEU A 821 -34.93 -19.80 -3.83
C LEU A 821 -34.36 -20.17 -2.45
N GLU A 822 -33.05 -20.32 -2.30
CA GLU A 822 -32.41 -20.62 -1.01
C GLU A 822 -32.56 -19.46 -0.01
N MET A 823 -32.53 -18.21 -0.47
CA MET A 823 -32.88 -17.04 0.34
C MET A 823 -34.31 -17.14 0.90
N GLY A 824 -35.27 -17.61 0.10
CA GLY A 824 -36.60 -18.06 0.53
C GLY A 824 -37.52 -17.03 1.20
N ASP A 825 -37.05 -15.81 1.46
CA ASP A 825 -37.81 -14.73 2.10
C ASP A 825 -37.22 -13.36 1.72
N ASN A 826 -38.07 -12.35 1.66
CA ASN A 826 -37.72 -10.97 1.31
C ASN A 826 -37.05 -10.80 -0.08
N VAL A 827 -37.45 -11.61 -1.07
CA VAL A 827 -36.88 -11.62 -2.43
C VAL A 827 -37.95 -11.35 -3.49
N MET A 828 -37.60 -10.57 -4.51
CA MET A 828 -38.35 -10.46 -5.77
C MET A 828 -37.60 -11.19 -6.88
N ILE A 829 -38.14 -12.31 -7.34
CA ILE A 829 -37.66 -13.06 -8.51
C ILE A 829 -38.26 -12.41 -9.76
N TYR A 830 -37.44 -11.70 -10.52
CA TYR A 830 -37.85 -11.01 -11.74
C TYR A 830 -37.23 -11.70 -12.96
N VAL A 831 -38.03 -12.47 -13.70
CA VAL A 831 -37.60 -13.11 -14.95
C VAL A 831 -37.86 -12.15 -16.10
N ASP A 832 -36.79 -11.55 -16.63
CA ASP A 832 -36.85 -10.56 -17.70
C ASP A 832 -36.85 -11.23 -19.07
N ASP A 833 -37.45 -10.57 -20.06
CA ASP A 833 -37.46 -10.98 -21.46
C ASP A 833 -37.83 -12.47 -21.67
N ILE A 834 -38.94 -12.91 -21.04
CA ILE A 834 -39.40 -14.31 -21.09
C ILE A 834 -39.65 -14.85 -22.50
N GLN A 835 -39.76 -13.98 -23.52
CA GLN A 835 -39.90 -14.39 -24.91
C GLN A 835 -38.69 -15.18 -25.45
N HIS A 836 -37.54 -15.12 -24.76
CA HIS A 836 -36.32 -15.88 -25.10
C HIS A 836 -36.16 -17.16 -24.26
N CYS A 837 -37.06 -17.43 -23.32
CA CYS A 837 -37.01 -18.62 -22.48
C CYS A 837 -37.69 -19.82 -23.14
N ASN A 838 -37.33 -21.04 -22.70
CA ASN A 838 -38.09 -22.23 -23.06
C ASN A 838 -39.45 -22.27 -22.33
N PRO A 839 -40.56 -22.64 -23.01
CA PRO A 839 -41.87 -22.85 -22.38
C PRO A 839 -41.88 -23.85 -21.21
N GLU A 840 -41.06 -24.90 -21.25
CA GLU A 840 -40.94 -25.91 -20.20
C GLU A 840 -40.27 -25.35 -18.93
N PHE A 841 -39.26 -24.49 -19.10
CA PHE A 841 -38.67 -23.75 -17.99
C PHE A 841 -39.70 -22.85 -17.30
N LEU A 842 -40.50 -22.09 -18.08
CA LEU A 842 -41.56 -21.23 -17.52
C LEU A 842 -42.63 -22.04 -16.75
N GLN A 843 -42.90 -23.29 -17.15
CA GLN A 843 -43.85 -24.15 -16.45
C GLN A 843 -43.42 -24.49 -15.02
N LYS A 844 -42.12 -24.47 -14.70
CA LYS A 844 -41.61 -24.73 -13.34
C LYS A 844 -42.11 -23.71 -12.31
N PHE A 845 -42.51 -22.52 -12.74
CA PHE A 845 -43.05 -21.46 -11.88
C PHE A 845 -44.56 -21.57 -11.63
N ILE A 846 -45.28 -22.47 -12.32
CA ILE A 846 -46.74 -22.62 -12.17
C ILE A 846 -47.11 -22.94 -10.73
N SER A 847 -46.32 -23.75 -10.04
CA SER A 847 -46.56 -24.13 -8.65
C SER A 847 -46.39 -22.96 -7.66
N LEU A 848 -45.71 -21.88 -8.05
CA LEU A 848 -45.63 -20.63 -7.29
C LEU A 848 -46.87 -19.74 -7.48
N CYS A 849 -47.64 -19.95 -8.56
CA CYS A 849 -48.91 -19.25 -8.78
C CYS A 849 -50.02 -19.78 -7.84
N ASP A 850 -49.94 -21.06 -7.47
CA ASP A 850 -50.94 -21.72 -6.64
C ASP A 850 -50.69 -21.49 -5.13
N ALA A 851 -51.70 -21.77 -4.29
CA ALA A 851 -51.63 -21.64 -2.83
C ALA A 851 -50.58 -22.55 -2.15
N GLN A 852 -50.04 -23.54 -2.86
CA GLN A 852 -48.96 -24.39 -2.35
C GLN A 852 -47.62 -23.64 -2.28
N ARG A 853 -47.35 -22.72 -3.23
CA ARG A 853 -46.10 -21.96 -3.37
C ARG A 853 -44.83 -22.79 -3.14
N LYS A 854 -44.74 -23.95 -3.78
CA LYS A 854 -43.56 -24.83 -3.74
C LYS A 854 -42.85 -24.88 -5.08
N ILE A 855 -41.53 -25.00 -5.08
CA ILE A 855 -40.73 -25.16 -6.29
C ILE A 855 -39.50 -26.01 -6.00
N GLU A 856 -39.07 -26.81 -6.97
CA GLU A 856 -37.86 -27.62 -6.89
C GLU A 856 -36.68 -26.85 -7.47
N GLY A 857 -35.50 -26.97 -6.88
CA GLY A 857 -34.27 -26.41 -7.40
C GLY A 857 -33.05 -27.16 -6.87
N VAL A 858 -31.86 -26.71 -7.22
CA VAL A 858 -30.60 -27.36 -6.83
C VAL A 858 -29.70 -26.37 -6.12
N TRP A 859 -29.27 -26.70 -4.90
CA TRP A 859 -28.31 -25.90 -4.14
C TRP A 859 -27.06 -26.72 -3.84
N ARG A 860 -25.89 -26.22 -4.25
CA ARG A 860 -24.58 -26.90 -4.09
C ARG A 860 -24.61 -28.39 -4.47
N GLY A 861 -25.22 -28.69 -5.63
CA GLY A 861 -25.32 -30.05 -6.17
C GLY A 861 -26.37 -30.95 -5.51
N GLN A 862 -27.13 -30.44 -4.52
CA GLN A 862 -28.20 -31.18 -3.87
C GLN A 862 -29.59 -30.68 -4.30
N PRO A 863 -30.48 -31.56 -4.78
CA PRO A 863 -31.86 -31.18 -5.08
C PRO A 863 -32.62 -30.86 -3.79
N LYS A 864 -33.35 -29.76 -3.80
CA LYS A 864 -34.19 -29.29 -2.68
C LYS A 864 -35.57 -28.87 -3.19
N THR A 865 -36.57 -29.00 -2.32
CA THR A 865 -37.90 -28.42 -2.53
C THR A 865 -38.08 -27.24 -1.58
N TYR A 866 -38.28 -26.05 -2.14
CA TYR A 866 -38.48 -24.81 -1.40
C TYR A 866 -39.97 -24.56 -1.14
N ASP A 867 -40.34 -24.28 0.11
CA ASP A 867 -41.71 -23.89 0.51
C ASP A 867 -41.73 -22.38 0.80
N MET A 868 -42.36 -21.62 -0.10
CA MET A 868 -42.45 -20.15 -0.05
C MET A 868 -43.75 -19.65 0.56
N ARG A 869 -44.58 -20.54 1.11
CA ARG A 869 -45.86 -20.17 1.70
C ARG A 869 -45.65 -19.32 2.96
N GLY A 870 -46.35 -18.19 3.04
CA GLY A 870 -46.21 -17.26 4.16
C GLY A 870 -44.93 -16.42 4.14
N ARG A 871 -44.05 -16.63 3.14
CA ARG A 871 -42.80 -15.89 2.94
C ARG A 871 -43.04 -14.65 2.07
N ARG A 872 -42.22 -13.62 2.23
CA ARG A 872 -42.22 -12.42 1.38
C ARG A 872 -41.45 -12.65 0.08
N VAL A 873 -41.89 -13.63 -0.71
CA VAL A 873 -41.32 -13.93 -2.03
C VAL A 873 -42.28 -13.45 -3.11
N VAL A 874 -41.80 -12.58 -3.99
CA VAL A 874 -42.56 -12.05 -5.13
C VAL A 874 -42.01 -12.65 -6.41
N VAL A 875 -42.87 -13.15 -7.28
CA VAL A 875 -42.49 -13.61 -8.62
C VAL A 875 -43.11 -12.70 -9.67
N VAL A 876 -42.26 -12.15 -10.53
CA VAL A 876 -42.63 -11.32 -11.67
C VAL A 876 -41.98 -11.86 -12.92
N MET A 877 -42.76 -11.99 -13.99
CA MET A 877 -42.29 -12.31 -15.32
C MET A 877 -42.58 -11.15 -16.24
N ALA A 878 -41.59 -10.70 -17.00
CA ALA A 878 -41.73 -9.61 -17.94
C ALA A 878 -41.31 -10.07 -19.34
N GLY A 879 -42.07 -9.64 -20.35
CA GLY A 879 -41.75 -9.99 -21.72
C GLY A 879 -42.35 -9.04 -22.74
N ASN A 880 -42.00 -9.29 -24.00
CA ASN A 880 -42.50 -8.57 -25.15
C ASN A 880 -43.57 -9.42 -25.87
N PRO A 881 -44.59 -8.79 -26.49
CA PRO A 881 -45.64 -9.51 -27.21
C PRO A 881 -45.14 -10.23 -28.47
N TYR A 882 -43.94 -9.88 -28.97
CA TYR A 882 -43.32 -10.41 -30.17
C TYR A 882 -41.89 -10.87 -29.89
N THR A 883 -41.44 -11.90 -30.62
CA THR A 883 -40.05 -12.40 -30.63
C THR A 883 -39.15 -11.55 -31.55
N GLU A 884 -37.83 -11.81 -31.55
CA GLU A 884 -36.87 -11.17 -32.46
C GLU A 884 -37.20 -11.38 -33.94
N SER A 885 -37.82 -12.52 -34.27
CA SER A 885 -38.29 -12.84 -35.63
C SER A 885 -39.60 -12.12 -36.00
N GLY A 886 -40.19 -11.32 -35.09
CA GLY A 886 -41.47 -10.64 -35.28
C GLY A 886 -42.69 -11.55 -35.14
N GLU A 887 -42.50 -12.82 -34.76
CA GLU A 887 -43.59 -13.74 -34.48
C GLU A 887 -44.24 -13.43 -33.13
N LYS A 888 -45.52 -13.77 -32.99
CA LYS A 888 -46.22 -13.62 -31.70
C LYS A 888 -45.65 -14.63 -30.70
N PHE A 889 -45.12 -14.12 -29.60
CA PHE A 889 -44.67 -14.98 -28.50
C PHE A 889 -45.88 -15.68 -27.86
N ARG A 890 -45.78 -16.99 -27.64
CA ARG A 890 -46.84 -17.79 -27.01
C ARG A 890 -46.41 -18.20 -25.61
N VAL A 891 -47.06 -17.60 -24.62
CA VAL A 891 -46.93 -18.01 -23.21
C VAL A 891 -47.73 -19.31 -23.00
N PRO A 892 -47.25 -20.28 -22.20
CA PRO A 892 -48.03 -21.48 -21.89
C PRO A 892 -49.41 -21.15 -21.28
N ASP A 893 -50.49 -21.70 -21.84
CA ASP A 893 -51.87 -21.42 -21.39
C ASP A 893 -52.08 -21.68 -19.89
N MET A 894 -51.42 -22.71 -19.35
CA MET A 894 -51.50 -23.03 -17.92
C MET A 894 -50.91 -21.93 -17.03
N LEU A 895 -49.90 -21.20 -17.51
CA LEU A 895 -49.28 -20.09 -16.80
C LEU A 895 -50.14 -18.83 -16.91
N THR A 896 -50.59 -18.47 -18.12
CA THR A 896 -51.40 -17.26 -18.35
C THR A 896 -52.75 -17.29 -17.62
N ASN A 897 -53.37 -18.47 -17.48
CA ASN A 897 -54.64 -18.62 -16.76
C ASN A 897 -54.49 -18.51 -15.23
N ARG A 898 -53.28 -18.62 -14.69
CA ARG A 898 -53.00 -18.62 -13.25
C ARG A 898 -52.25 -17.37 -12.78
N ALA A 899 -51.49 -16.75 -13.68
CA ALA A 899 -50.81 -15.48 -13.44
C ALA A 899 -51.76 -14.29 -13.63
N ASP A 900 -51.58 -13.25 -12.83
CA ASP A 900 -52.22 -11.96 -13.10
C ASP A 900 -51.48 -11.29 -14.26
N THR A 901 -52.07 -11.35 -15.44
CA THR A 901 -51.46 -10.86 -16.69
C THR A 901 -51.92 -9.43 -16.98
N TYR A 902 -50.98 -8.50 -17.12
CA TYR A 902 -51.24 -7.11 -17.48
C TYR A 902 -50.49 -6.73 -18.74
N ASN A 903 -51.19 -6.06 -19.65
CA ASN A 903 -50.58 -5.49 -20.85
C ASN A 903 -50.49 -3.98 -20.69
N LEU A 904 -49.30 -3.48 -20.35
CA LEU A 904 -49.10 -2.06 -20.04
C LEU A 904 -49.44 -1.14 -21.23
N GLY A 905 -49.48 -1.66 -22.47
CA GLY A 905 -49.90 -0.89 -23.63
C GLY A 905 -51.43 -0.79 -23.80
N ASP A 906 -52.18 -1.85 -23.48
CA ASP A 906 -53.64 -1.91 -23.66
C ASP A 906 -54.41 -1.37 -22.45
N ASP A 907 -53.85 -1.52 -21.24
CA ASP A 907 -54.43 -1.06 -19.96
C ASP A 907 -54.39 0.48 -19.80
N MET A 908 -53.87 1.20 -20.82
CA MET A 908 -53.84 2.67 -20.93
C MET A 908 -55.16 3.29 -21.40
N LYS A 909 -56.10 2.50 -21.91
CA LYS A 909 -57.38 2.99 -22.45
C LYS A 909 -58.18 3.74 -21.37
N GLY A 910 -58.39 5.05 -21.59
CA GLY A 910 -59.07 5.94 -20.64
C GLY A 910 -58.16 6.75 -19.70
N ARG A 911 -56.83 6.61 -19.81
CA ARG A 911 -55.82 7.34 -19.01
C ARG A 911 -54.77 8.05 -19.85
N GLU A 912 -55.14 8.45 -21.07
CA GLU A 912 -54.28 9.08 -22.09
C GLU A 912 -53.63 10.38 -21.60
N ALA A 913 -54.30 11.13 -20.73
CA ALA A 913 -53.76 12.36 -20.15
C ALA A 913 -52.56 12.09 -19.21
N ALA A 914 -52.64 11.04 -18.39
CA ALA A 914 -51.54 10.64 -17.49
C ALA A 914 -50.35 10.08 -18.30
N PHE A 915 -50.62 9.31 -19.36
CA PHE A 915 -49.58 8.84 -20.28
C PHE A 915 -48.86 10.02 -20.98
N SER A 916 -49.62 10.95 -21.57
CA SER A 916 -49.04 12.13 -22.23
C SER A 916 -48.28 13.03 -21.25
N GLY A 917 -48.82 13.22 -20.04
CA GLY A 917 -48.18 13.97 -18.96
C GLY A 917 -46.85 13.35 -18.52
N SER A 918 -46.77 12.02 -18.43
CA SER A 918 -45.53 11.32 -18.06
C SER A 918 -44.36 11.61 -19.00
N TYR A 919 -44.65 11.83 -20.30
CA TYR A 919 -43.62 12.20 -21.28
C TYR A 919 -43.05 13.60 -20.99
N ILE A 920 -43.91 14.54 -20.58
CA ILE A 920 -43.51 15.90 -20.21
C ILE A 920 -42.74 15.89 -18.87
N GLU A 921 -43.22 15.13 -17.89
CA GLU A 921 -42.55 14.96 -16.59
C GLU A 921 -41.13 14.38 -16.74
N ASN A 922 -40.96 13.37 -17.60
CA ASN A 922 -39.63 12.84 -17.93
C ASN A 922 -38.76 13.90 -18.65
N ALA A 923 -39.33 14.66 -19.60
CA ALA A 923 -38.60 15.69 -20.34
C ALA A 923 -38.11 16.86 -19.47
N ILE A 924 -38.85 17.21 -18.40
CA ILE A 924 -38.45 18.26 -17.45
C ILE A 924 -37.10 17.93 -16.80
N THR A 925 -36.87 16.68 -16.44
CA THR A 925 -35.60 16.26 -15.81
C THR A 925 -34.43 16.17 -16.79
N SER A 926 -34.71 15.96 -18.08
CA SER A 926 -33.69 15.91 -19.13
C SER A 926 -33.35 17.27 -19.75
N ASN A 927 -34.13 18.31 -19.48
CA ASN A 927 -33.92 19.65 -20.04
C ASN A 927 -33.11 20.54 -19.06
N PRO A 928 -31.92 21.03 -19.44
CA PRO A 928 -31.07 21.83 -18.55
C PRO A 928 -31.75 23.08 -17.96
N ALA A 929 -32.70 23.70 -18.69
CA ALA A 929 -33.40 24.89 -18.23
C ALA A 929 -34.53 24.57 -17.24
N LEU A 930 -35.09 23.35 -17.30
CA LEU A 930 -36.20 22.89 -16.45
C LEU A 930 -35.74 21.92 -15.36
N GLN A 931 -34.48 21.52 -15.34
CA GLN A 931 -33.93 20.56 -14.38
C GLN A 931 -34.11 21.01 -12.92
N SER A 932 -34.12 22.33 -12.68
CA SER A 932 -34.44 22.92 -11.36
C SER A 932 -35.89 22.68 -10.91
N LEU A 933 -36.85 22.64 -11.85
CA LEU A 933 -38.24 22.26 -11.58
C LEU A 933 -38.39 20.77 -11.28
N GLY A 934 -37.52 19.91 -11.80
CA GLY A 934 -37.44 18.50 -11.40
C GLY A 934 -37.13 18.30 -9.91
N LYS A 935 -36.60 19.34 -9.24
CA LYS A 935 -36.36 19.39 -7.79
C LYS A 935 -37.52 20.04 -7.00
N ALA A 936 -38.63 20.42 -7.63
CA ALA A 936 -39.82 20.95 -6.95
C ALA A 936 -40.72 19.80 -6.39
N ALA A 937 -41.86 20.12 -5.77
CA ALA A 937 -42.83 19.10 -5.38
C ALA A 937 -43.64 18.61 -6.61
N GLN A 938 -44.12 17.37 -6.59
CA GLN A 938 -44.92 16.78 -7.69
C GLN A 938 -46.10 17.69 -8.09
N LYS A 939 -46.73 18.33 -7.12
CA LYS A 939 -47.86 19.27 -7.32
C LYS A 939 -47.45 20.51 -8.12
N ASP A 940 -46.24 21.01 -7.94
CA ASP A 940 -45.73 22.19 -8.65
C ASP A 940 -45.41 21.83 -10.10
N ILE A 941 -44.85 20.64 -10.33
CA ILE A 941 -44.61 20.09 -11.68
C ILE A 941 -45.94 19.92 -12.41
N GLN A 942 -46.94 19.33 -11.77
CA GLN A 942 -48.29 19.19 -12.34
C GLN A 942 -48.96 20.53 -12.62
N ALA A 943 -48.75 21.53 -11.76
CA ALA A 943 -49.25 22.89 -11.98
C ALA A 943 -48.56 23.60 -13.15
N PHE A 944 -47.30 23.28 -13.43
CA PHE A 944 -46.55 23.79 -14.58
C PHE A 944 -46.95 23.12 -15.91
N ILE A 945 -47.28 21.82 -15.88
CA ILE A 945 -47.68 21.05 -17.07
C ILE A 945 -49.11 21.41 -17.53
N ARG A 946 -49.98 21.79 -16.59
CA ARG A 946 -51.32 22.30 -16.86
C ARG A 946 -51.29 23.73 -17.37
#